data_AF-A0A158Q864-F1
#
_entry.id   AF-A0A158Q864-F1
#
_cell.length_a   1.000
_cell.length_b   1.000
_cell.length_c   1.000
_cell.angle_alpha   90.00
_cell.angle_beta   90.00
_cell.angle_gamma   90.00
#
_symmetry.space_group_name_H-M   'P 1'
#
loop_
_entity.id
_entity.type
_entity.pdbx_description
1 polymer ?
#
loop_
_entity_poly.entity_id
_entity_poly.type
_entity_poly.pdbx_seq_one_letter_code
_entity_poly.pdbx_strand_id
1 'polypeptide(L)'
;MLLYNARVVKTFLRKCRFCLFLDTIKISGCMQIDTHVGVGERDVIRFEAGHIARLADGAAVVSQGDTSVLATVVGRHSSASDTADFMPLTVDFQQSASAVGRIPTNYLRRELQRNDADILASRMIDRSIRPLFPKNYSGETQIICKPLAVDDDGDPVILGINAASAALTLSDIPWEGPLGAVRIAVIDNEIVINPSRKNMKSSSLDLVIAGCDDGKRILMIDMDGCEIEAEKFSEGIRAGLQAISHLIQTINKMRDSCGRQKRQVTHFVIDVYVEATNNNDENLLGTLGNDSNCRSAYMLNGMFAFFVKCTKEDMKWTANTMQNLDGEIDVDMIALADEMQILCGDQLYHILTDVEHDKLSRDRAISALGDHMLETLKERSSSLKLRQTFKNLLKKSLREALFKNERRCDGRKFDELRPVDITMDVHKKLHGSALFQRGQTQVFGTVTFDAPSAAFQPDALSQLLGAQQKKMFMLHYQFPSFAASAISSSARTSRRELGHGALAEKALKRLIPEDFPYCLRLACDVLESNGSSSMASVCVGSLALLDAGVQIKEPAAGIAMGLMIDEERNDYCILTDINGLEDFTGDMDFKIAGTMRGYTAMQLDLKVPGIKPDIVMESLGRARKGLEHLLQLMKRAQPRWRNHFKSTVPVHETMPLAIYKRHIIFRSGGYNAKLIESETGAKISIEDDTNISIFAPNKMKLEEAKMMLNKMFESEGEVELLFGAMYKAEITDVLEHGVLVVLHKGMKPVLLKNSNLDTRNVAHANVLGFKIGQKIIVQYLGRDPNTGYHRISRKTLQSASLPVQNMVQEEGATKEPYPPNAPTAHILQKLSDALSSFTVPDEKILERTSKGFSKSPVQEIDEYFELVAKVGRPLFKWDIIRCAFLWKLEQTMSEMLCIEVENAVTEDDKKTLISDDDLRQQRQFILQKAAEFDGTPFTFQRLCELLISPSRHYKRTDKYLRALEKNINVVTTITESGERVTGVEPFPGELDISPTLRIEEPFFVQVDECDAPIETKLMAVGDYLGRGNRSPETVAKELAIGDCAPINLSPSRDAKDELPEIKQENNSEHEAEQRGSTLIESLAKAEMQDVKSEEMKLED
;
A
#
# COMPACT_ATOMS: atom_id res chain seq x y z
N MET A 1 76.42 6.66 -22.03
CA MET A 1 75.38 7.56 -21.45
C MET A 1 73.94 7.09 -21.66
N LEU A 2 73.55 6.49 -22.79
CA LEU A 2 72.13 6.20 -23.12
C LEU A 2 71.34 5.31 -22.13
N LEU A 3 71.99 4.43 -21.36
CA LEU A 3 71.30 3.51 -20.43
C LEU A 3 70.80 4.15 -19.12
N TYR A 4 71.24 5.36 -18.76
CA TYR A 4 70.90 5.94 -17.45
C TYR A 4 69.50 6.60 -17.42
N ASN A 5 69.05 7.17 -18.54
CA ASN A 5 67.79 7.91 -18.60
C ASN A 5 66.54 7.02 -18.56
N ALA A 6 66.62 5.77 -19.02
CA ALA A 6 65.47 4.85 -19.06
C ALA A 6 64.88 4.56 -17.67
N ARG A 7 65.73 4.45 -16.64
CA ARG A 7 65.28 4.31 -15.24
C ARG A 7 64.66 5.59 -14.70
N VAL A 8 65.26 6.75 -14.95
CA VAL A 8 64.71 8.04 -14.50
C VAL A 8 63.34 8.29 -15.10
N VAL A 9 63.15 8.05 -16.40
CA VAL A 9 61.85 8.20 -17.08
C VAL A 9 60.81 7.20 -16.53
N LYS A 10 61.14 5.92 -16.34
CA LYS A 10 60.20 4.95 -15.71
C LYS A 10 59.85 5.32 -14.27
N THR A 11 60.77 5.86 -13.48
CA THR A 11 60.51 6.30 -12.10
C THR A 11 59.71 7.62 -12.07
N PHE A 12 59.95 8.53 -13.01
CA PHE A 12 59.16 9.75 -13.15
C PHE A 12 57.72 9.43 -13.55
N LEU A 13 57.50 8.57 -14.54
CA LEU A 13 56.16 8.07 -14.92
C LEU A 13 55.47 7.31 -13.78
N ARG A 14 56.21 6.55 -12.94
CA ARG A 14 55.64 5.92 -11.72
C ARG A 14 55.36 6.90 -10.57
N LYS A 15 55.95 8.10 -10.55
CA LYS A 15 55.66 9.15 -9.55
C LYS A 15 54.67 10.20 -10.04
N CYS A 16 54.52 10.39 -11.35
CA CYS A 16 53.46 11.19 -11.97
C CYS A 16 52.12 10.46 -11.86
N ARG A 17 51.53 10.51 -10.65
CA ARG A 17 50.17 10.08 -10.30
C ARG A 17 49.08 10.98 -10.93
N PHE A 18 49.34 11.42 -12.16
CA PHE A 18 48.67 12.45 -12.95
C PHE A 18 48.39 11.95 -14.38
N CYS A 19 49.14 10.97 -14.90
CA CYS A 19 48.78 10.29 -16.15
C CYS A 19 47.51 9.43 -15.98
N LEU A 20 47.33 8.83 -14.79
CA LEU A 20 46.07 8.22 -14.34
C LEU A 20 44.91 9.22 -14.13
N PHE A 21 45.07 10.48 -14.55
CA PHE A 21 44.01 11.48 -14.61
C PHE A 21 43.51 11.71 -16.05
N LEU A 22 44.25 11.25 -17.08
CA LEU A 22 43.91 11.47 -18.50
C LEU A 22 42.97 10.40 -19.06
N ASP A 23 43.07 9.14 -18.63
CA ASP A 23 42.03 8.15 -18.90
C ASP A 23 40.71 8.52 -18.18
N THR A 24 40.81 9.21 -17.03
CA THR A 24 39.68 9.86 -16.33
C THR A 24 39.10 11.08 -17.08
N ILE A 25 39.69 11.47 -18.22
CA ILE A 25 39.22 12.57 -19.08
C ILE A 25 38.45 12.03 -20.32
N LYS A 26 38.11 10.74 -20.35
CA LYS A 26 36.91 10.24 -21.06
C LYS A 26 35.58 10.53 -20.30
N ILE A 27 35.54 11.60 -19.52
CA ILE A 27 34.38 12.01 -18.71
C ILE A 27 33.89 13.38 -19.16
N SER A 28 32.95 13.38 -20.11
CA SER A 28 32.22 14.58 -20.58
C SER A 28 30.85 14.24 -21.17
N GLY A 29 30.70 13.08 -21.81
CA GLY A 29 29.39 12.53 -22.16
C GLY A 29 28.66 11.99 -20.92
N CYS A 30 27.52 12.61 -20.58
CA CYS A 30 26.43 11.84 -19.99
C CYS A 30 25.95 10.88 -21.08
N MET A 31 25.79 9.60 -20.76
CA MET A 31 25.25 8.62 -21.71
C MET A 31 23.91 8.13 -21.20
N GLN A 32 22.91 8.22 -22.07
CA GLN A 32 21.51 7.93 -21.80
C GLN A 32 21.01 6.95 -22.88
N ILE A 33 20.32 5.88 -22.48
CA ILE A 33 19.68 4.93 -23.41
C ILE A 33 18.28 4.58 -22.89
N ASP A 34 17.27 4.84 -23.72
CA ASP A 34 15.86 4.59 -23.44
C ASP A 34 15.44 3.22 -24.02
N THR A 35 14.56 2.49 -23.32
CA THR A 35 14.13 1.11 -23.64
C THR A 35 12.64 0.92 -23.41
N HIS A 36 11.93 0.28 -24.34
CA HIS A 36 10.52 -0.06 -24.19
C HIS A 36 10.34 -1.49 -23.67
N VAL A 37 9.50 -1.66 -22.63
CA VAL A 37 9.25 -2.94 -21.95
C VAL A 37 7.76 -3.33 -21.81
N GLY A 38 6.83 -2.53 -22.32
CA GLY A 38 5.39 -2.74 -22.16
C GLY A 38 4.57 -2.31 -23.37
N VAL A 39 3.31 -1.92 -23.13
CA VAL A 39 2.40 -1.25 -24.08
C VAL A 39 1.62 -0.15 -23.33
N GLY A 40 2.06 1.11 -23.41
CA GLY A 40 1.46 2.27 -22.74
C GLY A 40 2.42 3.46 -22.53
N GLU A 41 1.91 4.57 -22.01
CA GLU A 41 2.67 5.83 -21.90
C GLU A 41 3.86 5.77 -20.92
N ARG A 42 3.88 4.81 -19.99
CA ARG A 42 4.95 4.60 -18.99
C ARG A 42 5.94 3.48 -19.37
N ASP A 43 5.94 2.99 -20.61
CA ASP A 43 6.80 1.88 -21.06
C ASP A 43 8.31 2.16 -21.07
N VAL A 44 8.70 3.43 -21.09
CA VAL A 44 10.09 3.83 -21.32
C VAL A 44 10.86 3.75 -20.00
N ILE A 45 11.75 2.76 -19.91
CA ILE A 45 12.81 2.70 -18.91
C ILE A 45 14.08 3.30 -19.50
N ARG A 46 14.58 4.34 -18.84
CA ARG A 46 15.77 5.10 -19.22
C ARG A 46 16.93 4.73 -18.31
N PHE A 47 18.07 4.41 -18.91
CA PHE A 47 19.33 4.14 -18.24
C PHE A 47 20.28 5.32 -18.47
N GLU A 48 20.91 5.83 -17.41
CA GLU A 48 21.86 6.95 -17.45
C GLU A 48 23.15 6.63 -16.69
N ALA A 49 24.29 7.02 -17.26
CA ALA A 49 25.61 6.77 -16.69
C ALA A 49 26.59 7.94 -16.85
N GLY A 50 27.72 7.89 -16.12
CA GLY A 50 28.89 8.76 -16.29
C GLY A 50 28.82 10.14 -15.63
N HIS A 51 27.63 10.66 -15.30
CA HIS A 51 27.47 12.02 -14.80
C HIS A 51 27.39 12.13 -13.25
N ILE A 52 26.74 11.18 -12.57
CA ILE A 52 26.61 11.10 -11.09
C ILE A 52 27.60 10.08 -10.49
N ALA A 53 27.96 10.28 -9.20
CA ALA A 53 28.70 9.32 -8.35
C ALA A 53 30.01 8.75 -8.93
N ARG A 54 30.70 9.53 -9.77
CA ARG A 54 31.89 9.14 -10.59
C ARG A 54 33.10 8.57 -9.84
N LEU A 55 33.12 8.60 -8.51
CA LEU A 55 34.15 8.00 -7.65
C LEU A 55 33.84 6.55 -7.23
N ALA A 56 32.64 6.05 -7.51
CA ALA A 56 32.29 4.64 -7.34
C ALA A 56 32.97 3.76 -8.41
N ASP A 57 32.98 2.45 -8.19
CA ASP A 57 33.47 1.50 -9.20
C ASP A 57 32.51 1.39 -10.37
N GLY A 58 31.20 1.39 -10.07
CA GLY A 58 30.14 1.61 -11.05
C GLY A 58 29.01 2.44 -10.46
N ALA A 59 28.36 3.24 -11.31
CA ALA A 59 27.18 4.00 -10.95
C ALA A 59 26.25 4.15 -12.16
N ALA A 60 24.95 3.97 -11.93
CA ALA A 60 23.91 4.15 -12.93
C ALA A 60 22.66 4.75 -12.27
N VAL A 61 21.96 5.63 -12.99
CA VAL A 61 20.60 6.05 -12.65
C VAL A 61 19.66 5.34 -13.61
N VAL A 62 18.55 4.81 -13.11
CA VAL A 62 17.47 4.23 -13.93
C VAL A 62 16.16 4.92 -13.58
N SER A 63 15.42 5.34 -14.60
CA SER A 63 14.19 6.11 -14.46
C SER A 63 13.05 5.57 -15.33
N GLN A 64 11.82 5.81 -14.88
CA GLN A 64 10.57 5.46 -15.57
C GLN A 64 9.50 6.46 -15.14
N GLY A 65 9.01 7.28 -16.08
CA GLY A 65 8.33 8.54 -15.73
C GLY A 65 9.23 9.41 -14.84
N ASP A 66 8.62 10.09 -13.87
CA ASP A 66 9.35 10.94 -12.92
C ASP A 66 10.04 10.17 -11.77
N THR A 67 9.87 8.84 -11.71
CA THR A 67 10.60 8.02 -10.73
C THR A 67 12.01 7.73 -11.22
N SER A 68 13.01 7.98 -10.38
CA SER A 68 14.43 7.76 -10.68
C SER A 68 15.19 7.18 -9.49
N VAL A 69 16.03 6.19 -9.74
CA VAL A 69 16.80 5.48 -8.72
C VAL A 69 18.28 5.42 -9.11
N LEU A 70 19.14 5.92 -8.23
CA LEU A 70 20.59 5.80 -8.33
C LEU A 70 21.03 4.49 -7.67
N ALA A 71 21.78 3.67 -8.41
CA ALA A 71 22.60 2.62 -7.82
C ALA A 71 24.09 3.01 -7.88
N THR A 72 24.79 2.81 -6.77
CA THR A 72 26.26 2.94 -6.68
C THR A 72 26.86 1.64 -6.16
N VAL A 73 27.92 1.19 -6.81
CA VAL A 73 28.61 -0.08 -6.57
C VAL A 73 30.07 0.21 -6.25
N VAL A 74 30.57 -0.35 -5.15
CA VAL A 74 31.98 -0.26 -4.73
C VAL A 74 32.44 -1.64 -4.27
N GLY A 75 33.56 -2.13 -4.81
CA GLY A 75 34.15 -3.42 -4.48
C GLY A 75 35.59 -3.25 -4.07
N ARG A 76 35.99 -3.86 -2.95
CA ARG A 76 37.36 -3.76 -2.44
C ARG A 76 38.38 -4.34 -3.42
N HIS A 77 39.47 -3.62 -3.69
CA HIS A 77 40.54 -4.09 -4.58
C HIS A 77 41.43 -5.16 -3.97
N SER A 78 41.51 -5.25 -2.64
CA SER A 78 42.17 -6.35 -1.94
C SER A 78 41.14 -7.34 -1.41
N SER A 79 41.47 -8.64 -1.45
CA SER A 79 40.76 -9.66 -0.69
C SER A 79 40.79 -9.29 0.80
N ALA A 80 39.62 -9.02 1.37
CA ALA A 80 39.48 -8.74 2.79
C ALA A 80 39.55 -10.07 3.55
N SER A 81 40.78 -10.56 3.75
CA SER A 81 41.13 -11.88 4.31
C SER A 81 40.87 -13.07 3.39
N ASP A 82 41.81 -14.02 3.38
CA ASP A 82 41.64 -15.38 2.85
C ASP A 82 40.88 -16.26 3.88
N THR A 83 39.94 -15.66 4.61
CA THR A 83 39.20 -16.27 5.73
C THR A 83 37.68 -16.07 5.63
N ALA A 84 37.19 -15.44 4.55
CA ALA A 84 35.77 -15.22 4.31
C ALA A 84 35.11 -16.46 3.69
N ASP A 85 34.48 -17.28 4.54
CA ASP A 85 33.83 -18.56 4.20
C ASP A 85 32.50 -18.40 3.38
N PHE A 86 32.24 -17.18 2.90
CA PHE A 86 31.07 -16.72 2.15
C PHE A 86 31.40 -15.42 1.37
N MET A 87 30.68 -15.15 0.28
CA MET A 87 30.85 -13.92 -0.53
C MET A 87 30.31 -12.68 0.21
N PRO A 88 31.17 -11.70 0.58
CA PRO A 88 30.80 -10.56 1.42
C PRO A 88 30.15 -9.41 0.62
N LEU A 89 28.96 -9.68 0.08
CA LEU A 89 28.08 -8.71 -0.56
C LEU A 89 27.10 -8.10 0.45
N THR A 90 27.07 -6.77 0.51
CA THR A 90 26.09 -5.98 1.27
C THR A 90 25.27 -5.11 0.32
N VAL A 91 23.98 -5.44 0.17
CA VAL A 91 23.00 -4.62 -0.56
C VAL A 91 22.12 -3.85 0.40
N ASP A 92 22.00 -2.55 0.15
CA ASP A 92 21.24 -1.60 0.96
C ASP A 92 20.38 -0.69 0.07
N PHE A 93 19.06 -0.93 0.05
CA PHE A 93 18.06 0.01 -0.42
C PHE A 93 17.83 1.08 0.65
N GLN A 94 17.73 2.35 0.26
CA GLN A 94 17.62 3.48 1.18
C GLN A 94 16.57 4.48 0.68
N GLN A 95 15.32 4.33 1.14
CA GLN A 95 14.28 5.35 0.98
C GLN A 95 14.70 6.68 1.64
N SER A 96 14.20 7.80 1.11
CA SER A 96 14.48 9.14 1.63
C SER A 96 13.29 10.06 1.42
N ALA A 97 13.01 10.93 2.39
CA ALA A 97 11.86 11.83 2.35
C ALA A 97 11.99 12.90 1.26
N SER A 98 13.22 13.30 0.91
CA SER A 98 13.46 14.26 -0.17
C SER A 98 12.99 13.73 -1.53
N ALA A 99 12.96 12.41 -1.75
CA ALA A 99 12.55 11.81 -3.02
C ALA A 99 11.05 11.96 -3.31
N VAL A 100 10.24 12.30 -2.30
CA VAL A 100 8.81 12.66 -2.42
C VAL A 100 8.53 14.09 -1.94
N GLY A 101 9.57 14.94 -1.87
CA GLY A 101 9.43 16.34 -1.47
C GLY A 101 8.97 16.56 -0.01
N ARG A 102 9.20 15.60 0.90
CA ARG A 102 8.78 15.67 2.31
C ARG A 102 9.95 15.81 3.28
N ILE A 103 9.64 16.26 4.49
CA ILE A 103 10.53 16.23 5.66
C ILE A 103 10.05 15.07 6.56
N PRO A 104 10.95 14.24 7.14
CA PRO A 104 10.56 13.17 8.04
C PRO A 104 9.71 13.64 9.23
N THR A 105 8.76 12.79 9.63
CA THR A 105 7.77 13.04 10.69
C THR A 105 8.38 12.99 12.10
N ASN A 106 9.45 12.22 12.28
CA ASN A 106 10.10 11.97 13.58
C ASN A 106 10.81 13.20 14.18
N TYR A 107 11.11 13.12 15.48
CA TYR A 107 11.74 14.17 16.28
C TYR A 107 13.03 14.75 15.68
N LEU A 108 13.87 13.92 15.04
CA LEU A 108 15.15 14.34 14.48
C LEU A 108 15.05 14.89 13.04
N ARG A 109 13.85 14.90 12.44
CA ARG A 109 13.59 15.39 11.07
C ARG A 109 14.53 14.80 10.00
N ARG A 110 14.96 13.56 10.22
CA ARG A 110 15.94 12.82 9.41
C ARG A 110 15.52 11.36 9.29
N GLU A 111 15.90 10.69 8.21
CA GLU A 111 15.80 9.23 8.08
C GLU A 111 16.55 8.54 9.24
N LEU A 112 15.91 7.55 9.88
CA LEU A 112 16.42 6.87 11.07
C LEU A 112 16.94 5.47 10.74
N GLN A 113 16.53 4.44 11.49
CA GLN A 113 16.76 3.05 11.09
C GLN A 113 15.91 2.71 9.86
N ARG A 114 16.33 1.67 9.13
CA ARG A 114 15.68 1.23 7.89
C ARG A 114 14.34 0.59 8.20
N ASN A 115 13.32 0.89 7.40
CA ASN A 115 12.00 0.31 7.55
C ASN A 115 11.96 -1.10 6.96
N ASP A 116 10.95 -1.90 7.32
CA ASP A 116 10.79 -3.26 6.80
C ASP A 116 10.77 -3.31 5.26
N ALA A 117 10.17 -2.28 4.63
CA ALA A 117 10.16 -2.11 3.17
C ALA A 117 11.58 -1.97 2.58
N ASP A 118 12.47 -1.18 3.19
CA ASP A 118 13.87 -1.05 2.77
C ASP A 118 14.59 -2.40 2.87
N ILE A 119 14.36 -3.14 3.96
CA ILE A 119 15.01 -4.43 4.22
C ILE A 119 14.54 -5.49 3.22
N LEU A 120 13.25 -5.52 2.89
CA LEU A 120 12.68 -6.41 1.89
C LEU A 120 13.15 -6.07 0.47
N ALA A 121 13.17 -4.78 0.09
CA ALA A 121 13.73 -4.33 -1.19
C ALA A 121 15.23 -4.66 -1.31
N SER A 122 16.01 -4.40 -0.25
CA SER A 122 17.43 -4.79 -0.17
C SER A 122 17.64 -6.28 -0.41
N ARG A 123 16.78 -7.13 0.17
CA ARG A 123 16.82 -8.59 -0.04
C ARG A 123 16.44 -8.99 -1.46
N MET A 124 15.43 -8.36 -2.06
CA MET A 124 14.98 -8.67 -3.42
C MET A 124 16.09 -8.37 -4.44
N ILE A 125 16.82 -7.26 -4.26
CA ILE A 125 17.99 -6.92 -5.08
C ILE A 125 19.12 -7.93 -4.83
N ASP A 126 19.50 -8.20 -3.57
CA ASP A 126 20.55 -9.16 -3.20
C ASP A 126 20.33 -10.55 -3.82
N ARG A 127 19.11 -11.11 -3.66
CA ARG A 127 18.69 -12.40 -4.22
C ARG A 127 18.81 -12.46 -5.75
N SER A 128 18.60 -11.33 -6.43
CA SER A 128 18.67 -11.24 -7.90
C SER A 128 20.11 -11.25 -8.40
N ILE A 129 21.01 -10.50 -7.76
CA ILE A 129 22.39 -10.28 -8.25
C ILE A 129 23.42 -11.28 -7.72
N ARG A 130 23.20 -11.84 -6.52
CA ARG A 130 24.16 -12.72 -5.81
C ARG A 130 24.54 -13.99 -6.60
N PRO A 131 23.64 -14.67 -7.34
CA PRO A 131 23.98 -15.90 -8.08
C PRO A 131 24.84 -15.67 -9.33
N LEU A 132 25.07 -14.42 -9.72
CA LEU A 132 25.92 -14.02 -10.85
C LEU A 132 27.33 -13.55 -10.42
N PHE A 133 27.70 -13.68 -9.15
CA PHE A 133 29.10 -13.48 -8.75
C PHE A 133 29.87 -14.81 -8.87
N PRO A 134 31.10 -14.82 -9.43
CA PRO A 134 31.89 -16.04 -9.56
C PRO A 134 32.09 -16.75 -8.22
N LYS A 135 31.99 -18.08 -8.20
CA LYS A 135 32.02 -18.93 -6.99
C LYS A 135 33.21 -18.63 -6.05
N ASN A 136 34.35 -18.19 -6.61
CA ASN A 136 35.60 -17.89 -5.89
C ASN A 136 35.80 -16.39 -5.54
N TYR A 137 34.82 -15.51 -5.76
CA TYR A 137 34.98 -14.07 -5.53
C TYR A 137 34.76 -13.67 -4.05
N SER A 138 35.86 -13.36 -3.36
CA SER A 138 35.88 -12.95 -1.94
C SER A 138 35.90 -11.42 -1.71
N GLY A 139 35.77 -10.61 -2.76
CA GLY A 139 35.85 -9.15 -2.65
C GLY A 139 34.66 -8.52 -1.93
N GLU A 140 34.92 -7.84 -0.81
CA GLU A 140 33.92 -7.05 -0.07
C GLU A 140 33.26 -6.04 -1.01
N THR A 141 31.95 -6.22 -1.25
CA THR A 141 31.20 -5.47 -2.26
C THR A 141 29.98 -4.83 -1.62
N GLN A 142 29.88 -3.51 -1.72
CA GLN A 142 28.74 -2.73 -1.25
C GLN A 142 27.96 -2.18 -2.44
N ILE A 143 26.64 -2.31 -2.36
CA ILE A 143 25.71 -1.76 -3.35
C ILE A 143 24.63 -0.97 -2.61
N ILE A 144 24.56 0.32 -2.91
CA ILE A 144 23.57 1.24 -2.36
C ILE A 144 22.62 1.64 -3.47
N CYS A 145 21.32 1.39 -3.27
CA CYS A 145 20.25 1.85 -4.14
C CYS A 145 19.46 2.95 -3.44
N LYS A 146 19.48 4.16 -3.98
CA LYS A 146 18.79 5.33 -3.42
C LYS A 146 17.85 5.93 -4.46
N PRO A 147 16.53 5.96 -4.20
CA PRO A 147 15.60 6.77 -4.98
C PRO A 147 15.98 8.25 -4.91
N LEU A 148 16.05 8.92 -6.06
CA LEU A 148 16.33 10.35 -6.19
C LEU A 148 15.03 11.16 -6.24
N ALA A 149 14.08 10.68 -7.05
CA ALA A 149 12.70 11.14 -7.11
C ALA A 149 11.77 9.93 -7.23
N VAL A 150 10.55 10.01 -6.68
CA VAL A 150 9.53 8.96 -6.73
C VAL A 150 8.16 9.56 -6.98
N ASP A 151 7.54 9.13 -8.08
CA ASP A 151 6.14 9.40 -8.44
C ASP A 151 5.19 8.56 -7.55
N ASP A 152 3.97 9.07 -7.30
CA ASP A 152 2.92 8.39 -6.54
C ASP A 152 2.58 7.00 -7.11
N ASP A 153 2.74 6.83 -8.42
CA ASP A 153 2.45 5.59 -9.16
C ASP A 153 3.66 4.69 -9.42
N GLY A 154 4.89 5.16 -9.17
CA GLY A 154 6.12 4.50 -9.65
C GLY A 154 6.66 3.39 -8.75
N ASP A 155 7.42 2.45 -9.33
CA ASP A 155 8.09 1.37 -8.59
C ASP A 155 9.62 1.59 -8.48
N PRO A 156 10.12 2.12 -7.37
CA PRO A 156 11.55 2.32 -7.18
C PRO A 156 12.32 1.01 -6.85
N VAL A 157 11.65 -0.12 -6.58
CA VAL A 157 12.31 -1.40 -6.29
C VAL A 157 12.76 -2.08 -7.59
N ILE A 158 11.87 -2.16 -8.60
CA ILE A 158 12.21 -2.68 -9.93
C ILE A 158 13.30 -1.82 -10.59
N LEU A 159 13.19 -0.50 -10.51
CA LEU A 159 14.23 0.41 -11.00
C LEU A 159 15.54 0.24 -10.21
N GLY A 160 15.47 -0.03 -8.90
CA GLY A 160 16.64 -0.36 -8.07
C GLY A 160 17.36 -1.65 -8.50
N ILE A 161 16.64 -2.71 -8.85
CA ILE A 161 17.24 -3.96 -9.36
C ILE A 161 17.95 -3.71 -10.70
N ASN A 162 17.29 -3.02 -11.64
CA ASN A 162 17.86 -2.71 -12.95
C ASN A 162 19.04 -1.72 -12.86
N ALA A 163 18.99 -0.75 -11.95
CA ALA A 163 20.10 0.17 -11.67
C ALA A 163 21.29 -0.57 -11.05
N ALA A 164 21.07 -1.47 -10.09
CA ALA A 164 22.12 -2.31 -9.51
C ALA A 164 22.80 -3.18 -10.57
N SER A 165 22.01 -3.77 -11.48
CA SER A 165 22.50 -4.52 -12.65
C SER A 165 23.38 -3.66 -13.55
N ALA A 166 22.88 -2.50 -14.00
CA ALA A 166 23.62 -1.59 -14.88
C ALA A 166 24.92 -1.07 -14.21
N ALA A 167 24.87 -0.69 -12.94
CA ALA A 167 26.04 -0.23 -12.20
C ALA A 167 27.07 -1.35 -11.99
N LEU A 168 26.66 -2.59 -11.72
CA LEU A 168 27.56 -3.75 -11.65
C LEU A 168 28.19 -4.06 -13.01
N THR A 169 27.41 -4.06 -14.09
CA THR A 169 27.92 -4.29 -15.45
C THR A 169 28.95 -3.22 -15.85
N LEU A 170 28.69 -1.95 -15.54
CA LEU A 170 29.60 -0.84 -15.83
C LEU A 170 30.87 -0.82 -14.95
N SER A 171 30.80 -1.37 -13.73
CA SER A 171 31.95 -1.47 -12.83
C SER A 171 33.04 -2.40 -13.35
N ASP A 172 34.25 -2.29 -12.80
CA ASP A 172 35.32 -3.28 -13.01
C ASP A 172 35.17 -4.53 -12.12
N ILE A 173 34.11 -4.65 -11.29
CA ILE A 173 33.90 -5.81 -10.42
C ILE A 173 33.54 -7.06 -11.23
N PRO A 174 34.15 -8.23 -10.96
CA PRO A 174 33.79 -9.50 -11.60
C PRO A 174 32.34 -9.90 -11.31
N TRP A 175 31.52 -9.96 -12.36
CA TRP A 175 30.08 -10.26 -12.27
C TRP A 175 29.56 -10.72 -13.63
N GLU A 176 28.82 -11.82 -13.65
CA GLU A 176 28.38 -12.58 -14.85
C GLU A 176 27.04 -12.09 -15.43
N GLY A 177 26.67 -10.84 -15.14
CA GLY A 177 25.49 -10.19 -15.72
C GLY A 177 25.74 -9.54 -17.09
N PRO A 178 24.80 -8.71 -17.58
CA PRO A 178 23.66 -8.15 -16.86
C PRO A 178 22.50 -9.11 -16.59
N LEU A 179 21.69 -8.75 -15.60
CA LEU A 179 20.30 -9.20 -15.48
C LEU A 179 19.33 -8.08 -15.86
N GLY A 180 18.08 -8.43 -16.13
CA GLY A 180 16.95 -7.50 -16.12
C GLY A 180 15.89 -7.98 -15.14
N ALA A 181 15.06 -7.07 -14.63
CA ALA A 181 13.91 -7.40 -13.78
C ALA A 181 12.67 -6.55 -14.12
N VAL A 182 11.49 -7.14 -13.96
CA VAL A 182 10.19 -6.49 -14.17
C VAL A 182 9.17 -6.96 -13.13
N ARG A 183 8.14 -6.14 -12.87
CA ARG A 183 6.90 -6.60 -12.23
C ARG A 183 5.87 -6.95 -13.30
N ILE A 184 5.09 -7.99 -13.05
CA ILE A 184 3.96 -8.44 -13.87
C ILE A 184 2.70 -8.38 -13.00
N ALA A 185 1.62 -7.86 -13.58
CA ALA A 185 0.26 -7.91 -13.04
C ALA A 185 -0.70 -8.67 -13.96
N VAL A 186 -1.83 -9.08 -13.40
CA VAL A 186 -2.99 -9.61 -14.13
C VAL A 186 -4.21 -8.78 -13.73
N ILE A 187 -4.73 -7.99 -14.67
CA ILE A 187 -5.80 -7.01 -14.47
C ILE A 187 -6.82 -7.26 -15.57
N ASP A 188 -8.09 -7.45 -15.20
CA ASP A 188 -9.18 -7.80 -16.13
C ASP A 188 -8.82 -9.01 -17.03
N ASN A 189 -8.06 -9.95 -16.45
CA ASN A 189 -7.41 -11.13 -17.05
C ASN A 189 -6.27 -10.84 -18.06
N GLU A 190 -5.96 -9.58 -18.36
CA GLU A 190 -4.83 -9.19 -19.22
C GLU A 190 -3.52 -9.03 -18.44
N ILE A 191 -2.39 -9.26 -19.14
CA ILE A 191 -1.04 -9.24 -18.54
C ILE A 191 -0.39 -7.87 -18.75
N VAL A 192 -0.01 -7.23 -17.65
CA VAL A 192 0.59 -5.88 -17.66
C VAL A 192 2.01 -5.92 -17.10
N ILE A 193 2.98 -5.43 -17.87
CA ILE A 193 4.38 -5.28 -17.45
C ILE A 193 4.60 -3.92 -16.81
N ASN A 194 5.35 -3.88 -15.71
CA ASN A 194 5.64 -2.70 -14.87
C ASN A 194 4.41 -1.82 -14.58
N PRO A 195 3.32 -2.41 -14.02
CA PRO A 195 2.06 -1.73 -13.71
C PRO A 195 2.23 -0.59 -12.69
N SER A 196 1.38 0.44 -12.82
CA SER A 196 1.29 1.54 -11.84
C SER A 196 0.80 1.06 -10.47
N ARG A 197 1.09 1.80 -9.38
CA ARG A 197 0.54 1.49 -8.05
C ARG A 197 -1.00 1.52 -7.98
N LYS A 198 -1.68 2.28 -8.86
CA LYS A 198 -3.15 2.24 -8.99
C LYS A 198 -3.60 0.91 -9.59
N ASN A 199 -2.99 0.52 -10.71
CA ASN A 199 -3.23 -0.75 -11.42
C ASN A 199 -2.95 -1.97 -10.50
N MET A 200 -1.96 -1.88 -9.61
CA MET A 200 -1.67 -2.93 -8.62
C MET A 200 -2.77 -3.17 -7.58
N LYS A 201 -3.74 -2.25 -7.41
CA LYS A 201 -4.86 -2.46 -6.47
C LYS A 201 -5.93 -3.42 -7.01
N SER A 202 -6.21 -3.36 -8.30
CA SER A 202 -7.15 -4.30 -8.97
C SER A 202 -6.46 -5.60 -9.40
N SER A 203 -5.12 -5.67 -9.39
CA SER A 203 -4.40 -6.85 -9.85
C SER A 203 -4.57 -8.09 -8.95
N SER A 204 -4.92 -9.21 -9.59
CA SER A 204 -4.92 -10.53 -8.96
C SER A 204 -3.50 -11.09 -8.75
N LEU A 205 -2.51 -10.57 -9.48
CA LEU A 205 -1.10 -11.00 -9.44
C LEU A 205 -0.15 -9.82 -9.13
N ASP A 206 0.79 -10.02 -8.21
CA ASP A 206 2.03 -9.26 -8.08
C ASP A 206 3.18 -10.26 -8.24
N LEU A 207 3.78 -10.30 -9.43
CA LEU A 207 4.90 -11.18 -9.76
C LEU A 207 6.11 -10.34 -10.12
N VAL A 208 7.12 -10.30 -9.25
CA VAL A 208 8.45 -9.80 -9.61
C VAL A 208 9.27 -10.97 -10.14
N ILE A 209 9.84 -10.79 -11.32
CA ILE A 209 10.78 -11.72 -11.95
C ILE A 209 12.08 -11.01 -12.31
N ALA A 210 13.20 -11.67 -12.06
CA ALA A 210 14.52 -11.28 -12.57
C ALA A 210 15.12 -12.43 -13.39
N GLY A 211 15.82 -12.10 -14.47
CA GLY A 211 16.41 -13.08 -15.39
C GLY A 211 17.67 -12.56 -16.07
N CYS A 212 18.45 -13.49 -16.61
CA CYS A 212 19.73 -13.26 -17.30
C CYS A 212 19.73 -13.94 -18.69
N ASP A 213 20.89 -13.93 -19.36
CA ASP A 213 21.11 -14.65 -20.64
C ASP A 213 20.08 -14.26 -21.72
N ASP A 214 19.87 -12.95 -21.88
CA ASP A 214 18.91 -12.38 -22.85
C ASP A 214 17.48 -12.93 -22.68
N GLY A 215 17.05 -13.11 -21.43
CA GLY A 215 15.72 -13.62 -21.07
C GLY A 215 15.57 -15.14 -21.11
N LYS A 216 16.63 -15.91 -21.40
CA LYS A 216 16.57 -17.38 -21.48
C LYS A 216 16.61 -18.09 -20.13
N ARG A 217 17.08 -17.41 -19.08
CA ARG A 217 17.25 -17.98 -17.73
C ARG A 217 16.60 -17.11 -16.66
N ILE A 218 15.84 -17.73 -15.78
CA ILE A 218 15.23 -17.11 -14.60
C ILE A 218 16.24 -17.15 -13.45
N LEU A 219 16.41 -16.03 -12.75
CA LEU A 219 17.28 -15.92 -11.56
C LEU A 219 16.49 -15.92 -10.24
N MET A 220 15.40 -15.16 -10.20
CA MET A 220 14.66 -14.88 -8.97
C MET A 220 13.18 -14.65 -9.31
N ILE A 221 12.30 -15.21 -8.48
CA ILE A 221 10.85 -14.94 -8.49
C ILE A 221 10.43 -14.54 -7.07
N ASP A 222 9.55 -13.55 -6.96
CA ASP A 222 8.83 -13.22 -5.74
C ASP A 222 7.37 -12.87 -6.10
N MET A 223 6.41 -13.66 -5.62
CA MET A 223 5.02 -13.64 -6.07
C MET A 223 4.04 -13.49 -4.89
N ASP A 224 2.97 -12.73 -5.11
CA ASP A 224 1.78 -12.54 -4.27
C ASP A 224 0.55 -12.59 -5.18
N GLY A 225 -0.33 -13.57 -4.97
CA GLY A 225 -1.41 -13.91 -5.89
C GLY A 225 -2.73 -14.22 -5.21
N CYS A 226 -3.83 -13.89 -5.88
CA CYS A 226 -5.17 -14.30 -5.48
C CYS A 226 -5.55 -15.63 -6.15
N GLU A 227 -5.00 -16.74 -5.65
CA GLU A 227 -5.28 -18.12 -6.11
C GLU A 227 -4.98 -18.33 -7.62
N ILE A 228 -3.81 -17.88 -8.08
CA ILE A 228 -3.43 -17.83 -9.50
C ILE A 228 -3.13 -19.22 -10.07
N GLU A 229 -3.65 -19.49 -11.26
CA GLU A 229 -3.47 -20.76 -11.99
C GLU A 229 -2.10 -20.89 -12.67
N ALA A 230 -1.66 -22.13 -12.89
CA ALA A 230 -0.35 -22.43 -13.46
C ALA A 230 -0.17 -21.92 -14.91
N GLU A 231 -1.26 -21.88 -15.69
CA GLU A 231 -1.24 -21.40 -17.08
C GLU A 231 -1.02 -19.88 -17.14
N LYS A 232 -1.83 -19.11 -16.40
CA LYS A 232 -1.67 -17.65 -16.31
C LYS A 232 -0.30 -17.23 -15.74
N PHE A 233 0.25 -18.02 -14.82
CA PHE A 233 1.61 -17.83 -14.32
C PHE A 233 2.68 -18.08 -15.41
N SER A 234 2.50 -19.12 -16.25
CA SER A 234 3.39 -19.41 -17.39
C SER A 234 3.36 -18.30 -18.45
N GLU A 235 2.17 -17.76 -18.76
CA GLU A 235 2.03 -16.59 -19.63
C GLU A 235 2.77 -15.36 -19.06
N GLY A 236 2.61 -15.09 -17.76
CA GLY A 236 3.29 -14.00 -17.07
C GLY A 236 4.81 -14.11 -17.15
N ILE A 237 5.37 -15.29 -16.87
CA ILE A 237 6.81 -15.56 -17.04
C ILE A 237 7.26 -15.26 -18.47
N ARG A 238 6.53 -15.73 -19.48
CA ARG A 238 6.87 -15.57 -20.90
C ARG A 238 6.95 -14.09 -21.30
N ALA A 239 5.95 -13.30 -20.93
CA ALA A 239 5.91 -11.87 -21.20
C ALA A 239 7.02 -11.12 -20.43
N GLY A 240 7.25 -11.47 -19.16
CA GLY A 240 8.32 -10.86 -18.35
C GLY A 240 9.73 -11.13 -18.89
N LEU A 241 10.00 -12.35 -19.34
CA LEU A 241 11.30 -12.72 -19.92
C LEU A 241 11.57 -12.01 -21.26
N GLN A 242 10.53 -11.80 -22.08
CA GLN A 242 10.63 -10.98 -23.29
C GLN A 242 11.00 -9.52 -22.96
N ALA A 243 10.36 -8.91 -21.96
CA ALA A 243 10.71 -7.56 -21.51
C ALA A 243 12.13 -7.50 -20.90
N ILE A 244 12.56 -8.54 -20.19
CA ILE A 244 13.91 -8.66 -19.61
C ILE A 244 14.99 -8.74 -20.69
N SER A 245 14.73 -9.41 -21.83
CA SER A 245 15.63 -9.41 -22.99
C SER A 245 15.95 -7.99 -23.48
N HIS A 246 14.92 -7.13 -23.65
CA HIS A 246 15.13 -5.73 -24.06
C HIS A 246 16.02 -4.95 -23.08
N LEU A 247 15.79 -5.12 -21.76
CA LEU A 247 16.61 -4.48 -20.72
C LEU A 247 18.06 -4.97 -20.76
N ILE A 248 18.29 -6.28 -20.86
CA ILE A 248 19.62 -6.89 -20.99
C ILE A 248 20.36 -6.35 -22.22
N GLN A 249 19.68 -6.23 -23.36
CA GLN A 249 20.27 -5.69 -24.59
C GLN A 249 20.66 -4.21 -24.45
N THR A 250 19.89 -3.39 -23.74
CA THR A 250 20.28 -2.00 -23.44
C THR A 250 21.46 -1.92 -22.47
N ILE A 251 21.46 -2.71 -21.39
CA ILE A 251 22.59 -2.71 -20.44
C ILE A 251 23.88 -3.22 -21.13
N ASN A 252 23.78 -4.16 -22.07
CA ASN A 252 24.90 -4.57 -22.93
C ASN A 252 25.38 -3.42 -23.84
N LYS A 253 24.50 -2.72 -24.57
CA LYS A 253 24.87 -1.54 -25.38
C LYS A 253 25.57 -0.46 -24.53
N MET A 254 25.11 -0.27 -23.29
CA MET A 254 25.71 0.65 -22.33
C MET A 254 27.10 0.18 -21.86
N ARG A 255 27.27 -1.10 -21.53
CA ARG A 255 28.57 -1.73 -21.23
C ARG A 255 29.58 -1.51 -22.36
N ASP A 256 29.17 -1.81 -23.58
CA ASP A 256 30.07 -1.83 -24.74
C ASP A 256 30.50 -0.40 -25.15
N SER A 257 29.79 0.62 -24.65
CA SER A 257 30.06 2.04 -24.90
C SER A 257 30.83 2.75 -23.77
N CYS A 258 30.59 2.41 -22.49
CA CYS A 258 31.25 3.08 -21.35
C CYS A 258 31.61 2.20 -20.14
N GLY A 259 31.48 0.88 -20.23
CA GLY A 259 31.84 -0.06 -19.17
C GLY A 259 33.35 -0.14 -18.93
N ARG A 260 33.74 -0.39 -17.68
CA ARG A 260 35.15 -0.65 -17.31
C ARG A 260 35.53 -2.10 -17.62
N GLN A 261 36.79 -2.32 -17.96
CA GLN A 261 37.33 -3.68 -18.07
C GLN A 261 37.23 -4.39 -16.71
N LYS A 262 36.75 -5.63 -16.69
CA LYS A 262 36.62 -6.41 -15.46
C LYS A 262 38.00 -6.75 -14.88
N ARG A 263 38.12 -6.64 -13.55
CA ARG A 263 39.23 -7.22 -12.76
C ARG A 263 39.30 -8.72 -13.06
N GLN A 264 40.50 -9.28 -13.18
CA GLN A 264 40.64 -10.73 -13.22
C GLN A 264 40.38 -11.32 -11.83
N VAL A 265 39.68 -12.46 -11.78
CA VAL A 265 39.59 -13.32 -10.60
C VAL A 265 40.71 -14.35 -10.71
N THR A 266 41.45 -14.59 -9.63
CA THR A 266 42.34 -15.75 -9.51
C THR A 266 41.49 -17.01 -9.45
N HIS A 267 41.39 -17.72 -10.57
CA HIS A 267 40.56 -18.92 -10.69
C HIS A 267 41.27 -20.13 -10.07
N PHE A 268 41.00 -20.39 -8.79
CA PHE A 268 41.25 -21.71 -8.20
C PHE A 268 40.27 -22.72 -8.82
N VAL A 269 40.70 -23.36 -9.91
CA VAL A 269 40.01 -24.49 -10.54
C VAL A 269 40.30 -25.74 -9.72
N ILE A 270 39.26 -26.48 -9.34
CA ILE A 270 39.35 -27.78 -8.63
C ILE A 270 38.55 -28.80 -9.46
N ASP A 271 39.13 -29.16 -10.60
CA ASP A 271 38.58 -30.19 -11.50
C ASP A 271 39.20 -31.54 -11.13
N VAL A 272 38.50 -32.31 -10.30
CA VAL A 272 38.95 -33.63 -9.82
C VAL A 272 38.63 -34.69 -10.88
N TYR A 273 39.61 -34.99 -11.74
CA TYR A 273 39.52 -36.05 -12.75
C TYR A 273 39.59 -37.45 -12.11
N VAL A 274 38.51 -38.22 -12.19
CA VAL A 274 38.47 -39.64 -11.82
C VAL A 274 38.13 -40.50 -13.03
N GLU A 275 39.14 -40.91 -13.80
CA GLU A 275 38.98 -42.00 -14.77
C GLU A 275 39.14 -43.35 -14.06
N ALA A 276 38.02 -44.04 -13.83
CA ALA A 276 38.02 -45.39 -13.29
C ALA A 276 38.48 -46.40 -14.35
N THR A 277 39.72 -46.89 -14.24
CA THR A 277 40.28 -47.92 -15.14
C THR A 277 39.58 -49.28 -14.92
N ASN A 278 38.50 -49.51 -15.66
CA ASN A 278 37.80 -50.80 -15.71
C ASN A 278 37.46 -51.17 -17.16
N ASN A 279 38.44 -51.71 -17.88
CA ASN A 279 38.23 -52.65 -18.97
C ASN A 279 39.46 -53.56 -19.11
N ASN A 280 39.23 -54.87 -19.21
CA ASN A 280 40.28 -55.84 -19.47
C ASN A 280 40.52 -55.91 -20.98
N ASP A 281 41.72 -55.57 -21.45
CA ASP A 281 42.20 -55.97 -22.78
C ASP A 281 43.72 -56.25 -22.73
N GLU A 282 44.06 -57.53 -22.53
CA GLU A 282 45.43 -58.00 -22.73
C GLU A 282 45.74 -58.03 -24.24
N ASN A 283 46.35 -56.98 -24.80
CA ASN A 283 47.29 -57.07 -25.96
C ASN A 283 47.77 -55.68 -26.41
N LEU A 284 48.99 -55.26 -26.06
CA LEU A 284 49.87 -54.39 -26.89
C LEU A 284 51.31 -54.19 -26.36
N LEU A 285 51.89 -55.19 -25.67
CA LEU A 285 53.32 -55.19 -25.33
C LEU A 285 54.15 -55.76 -26.48
N GLY A 286 54.69 -54.92 -27.37
CA GLY A 286 55.41 -55.47 -28.53
C GLY A 286 56.06 -54.57 -29.57
N THR A 287 56.66 -53.42 -29.24
CA THR A 287 57.88 -52.91 -29.93
C THR A 287 58.42 -51.62 -29.30
N LEU A 288 59.65 -51.66 -28.78
CA LEU A 288 60.76 -50.80 -29.18
C LEU A 288 62.07 -51.36 -28.61
N GLY A 289 63.17 -51.18 -29.33
CA GLY A 289 64.42 -51.93 -29.12
C GLY A 289 65.40 -51.29 -28.12
N ASN A 290 66.45 -52.05 -27.80
CA ASN A 290 67.58 -51.58 -27.00
C ASN A 290 68.22 -50.32 -27.61
N ASP A 291 68.54 -49.33 -26.77
CA ASP A 291 69.89 -48.74 -26.82
C ASP A 291 70.36 -48.39 -25.39
N SER A 292 71.65 -48.51 -25.13
CA SER A 292 72.18 -48.68 -23.77
C SER A 292 73.01 -47.51 -23.29
N ASN A 293 72.39 -46.44 -22.77
CA ASN A 293 73.13 -45.34 -22.13
C ASN A 293 72.40 -44.50 -21.05
N CYS A 294 71.43 -45.07 -20.33
CA CYS A 294 70.83 -44.42 -19.14
C CYS A 294 70.82 -45.37 -17.92
N ARG A 295 71.90 -45.37 -17.12
CA ARG A 295 72.00 -46.19 -15.89
C ARG A 295 72.40 -45.38 -14.64
N SER A 296 71.83 -44.18 -14.52
CA SER A 296 72.06 -43.26 -13.39
C SER A 296 70.89 -42.28 -13.12
N ALA A 297 69.65 -42.69 -13.44
CA ALA A 297 68.44 -41.87 -13.25
C ALA A 297 67.24 -42.69 -12.72
N TYR A 298 67.38 -43.29 -11.53
CA TYR A 298 66.29 -43.98 -10.81
C TYR A 298 65.92 -43.24 -9.51
N MET A 299 65.56 -41.97 -9.66
CA MET A 299 64.74 -41.16 -8.75
C MET A 299 64.28 -39.93 -9.53
N LEU A 300 63.07 -39.42 -9.26
CA LEU A 300 62.32 -38.44 -10.06
C LEU A 300 61.87 -38.96 -11.45
N ASN A 301 60.65 -39.49 -11.51
CA ASN A 301 59.79 -39.40 -12.69
C ASN A 301 58.32 -39.55 -12.27
N GLY A 302 57.53 -38.51 -12.50
CA GLY A 302 56.10 -38.40 -12.14
C GLY A 302 55.36 -37.37 -13.01
N MET A 303 55.93 -37.05 -14.17
CA MET A 303 55.39 -36.19 -15.22
C MET A 303 55.83 -36.80 -16.58
N PHE A 304 55.20 -36.38 -17.68
CA PHE A 304 55.36 -36.93 -19.04
C PHE A 304 54.78 -38.33 -19.29
N ALA A 305 53.44 -38.42 -19.25
CA ALA A 305 52.68 -39.50 -19.88
C ALA A 305 51.36 -38.99 -20.50
N PHE A 306 51.40 -37.92 -21.32
CA PHE A 306 50.19 -37.31 -21.88
C PHE A 306 50.43 -36.65 -23.26
N PHE A 307 50.63 -37.44 -24.33
CA PHE A 307 50.82 -36.86 -25.68
C PHE A 307 50.46 -37.76 -26.90
N VAL A 308 49.27 -38.37 -26.89
CA VAL A 308 48.55 -38.90 -28.08
C VAL A 308 47.06 -38.72 -27.76
N LYS A 309 46.15 -38.17 -28.57
CA LYS A 309 46.08 -37.82 -30.01
C LYS A 309 45.25 -36.53 -30.15
N CYS A 310 45.61 -35.59 -31.02
CA CYS A 310 44.75 -34.47 -31.42
C CYS A 310 44.98 -34.14 -32.90
N THR A 311 43.96 -33.60 -33.58
CA THR A 311 43.99 -33.22 -34.99
C THR A 311 44.33 -31.75 -35.18
N LYS A 312 44.54 -31.33 -36.43
CA LYS A 312 44.94 -29.94 -36.76
C LYS A 312 43.85 -28.90 -36.54
N GLU A 313 42.60 -29.30 -36.31
CA GLU A 313 41.49 -28.37 -36.06
C GLU A 313 41.33 -28.12 -34.55
N ASP A 314 41.51 -29.16 -33.72
CA ASP A 314 41.56 -29.07 -32.25
C ASP A 314 42.65 -28.09 -31.75
N MET A 315 43.78 -28.02 -32.48
CA MET A 315 44.87 -27.08 -32.20
C MET A 315 44.48 -25.61 -32.35
N LYS A 316 43.45 -25.27 -33.13
CA LYS A 316 42.96 -23.87 -33.24
C LYS A 316 42.04 -23.48 -32.09
N TRP A 317 41.28 -24.43 -31.55
CA TRP A 317 40.43 -24.19 -30.39
C TRP A 317 41.29 -24.02 -29.13
N THR A 318 42.19 -24.97 -28.87
CA THR A 318 43.12 -24.93 -27.73
C THR A 318 44.03 -23.69 -27.75
N ALA A 319 44.54 -23.26 -28.91
CA ALA A 319 45.39 -22.06 -29.00
C ALA A 319 44.70 -20.75 -28.55
N ASN A 320 43.38 -20.62 -28.72
CA ASN A 320 42.62 -19.47 -28.22
C ASN A 320 42.27 -19.62 -26.73
N THR A 321 41.96 -20.85 -26.27
CA THR A 321 41.67 -21.12 -24.85
C THR A 321 42.90 -20.88 -23.96
N MET A 322 44.10 -21.28 -24.42
CA MET A 322 45.34 -21.14 -23.63
C MET A 322 45.85 -19.69 -23.49
N GLN A 323 45.28 -18.70 -24.19
CA GLN A 323 45.63 -17.28 -23.99
C GLN A 323 44.89 -16.60 -22.83
N ASN A 324 43.99 -17.30 -22.12
CA ASN A 324 43.21 -16.76 -20.99
C ASN A 324 43.46 -17.47 -19.66
N LEU A 325 44.48 -18.34 -19.56
CA LEU A 325 44.76 -19.20 -18.41
C LEU A 325 45.96 -18.70 -17.57
N ASP A 326 45.97 -17.42 -17.21
CA ASP A 326 46.89 -16.84 -16.20
C ASP A 326 46.43 -17.12 -14.74
N GLY A 327 45.80 -18.28 -14.51
CA GLY A 327 45.34 -18.71 -13.19
C GLY A 327 46.31 -19.71 -12.56
N GLU A 328 46.85 -19.40 -11.38
CA GLU A 328 47.55 -20.40 -10.57
C GLU A 328 46.55 -21.46 -10.08
N ILE A 329 46.64 -22.66 -10.64
CA ILE A 329 45.95 -23.85 -10.10
C ILE A 329 46.59 -24.16 -8.75
N ASP A 330 45.80 -24.13 -7.68
CA ASP A 330 46.25 -24.53 -6.34
C ASP A 330 46.29 -26.07 -6.27
N VAL A 331 47.37 -26.63 -6.80
CA VAL A 331 47.59 -28.08 -6.90
C VAL A 331 47.56 -28.76 -5.52
N ASP A 332 47.99 -28.05 -4.47
CA ASP A 332 47.89 -28.54 -3.09
C ASP A 332 46.43 -28.65 -2.62
N MET A 333 45.52 -27.73 -3.01
CA MET A 333 44.09 -27.85 -2.70
C MET A 333 43.41 -29.04 -3.41
N ILE A 334 43.81 -29.35 -4.65
CA ILE A 334 43.29 -30.54 -5.36
C ILE A 334 43.80 -31.81 -4.69
N ALA A 335 45.11 -31.92 -4.49
CA ALA A 335 45.72 -33.08 -3.83
C ALA A 335 45.18 -33.30 -2.40
N LEU A 336 44.89 -32.22 -1.66
CA LEU A 336 44.27 -32.26 -0.33
C LEU A 336 42.80 -32.74 -0.38
N ALA A 337 42.05 -32.39 -1.43
CA ALA A 337 40.69 -32.88 -1.63
C ALA A 337 40.67 -34.39 -1.92
N ASP A 338 41.58 -34.87 -2.78
CA ASP A 338 41.75 -36.28 -3.09
C ASP A 338 42.25 -37.08 -1.88
N GLU A 339 43.21 -36.55 -1.13
CA GLU A 339 43.69 -37.12 0.14
C GLU A 339 42.54 -37.25 1.16
N MET A 340 41.70 -36.22 1.33
CA MET A 340 40.50 -36.31 2.17
C MET A 340 39.47 -37.31 1.64
N GLN A 341 39.21 -37.36 0.33
CA GLN A 341 38.28 -38.30 -0.29
C GLN A 341 38.72 -39.76 -0.08
N ILE A 342 40.02 -40.05 -0.11
CA ILE A 342 40.60 -41.36 0.19
C ILE A 342 40.50 -41.68 1.71
N LEU A 343 40.76 -40.71 2.58
CA LEU A 343 40.81 -40.94 4.04
C LEU A 343 39.41 -41.06 4.69
N CYS A 344 38.41 -40.31 4.23
CA CYS A 344 37.10 -40.24 4.89
C CYS A 344 35.89 -40.46 3.96
N GLY A 345 36.09 -40.62 2.65
CA GLY A 345 35.00 -40.73 1.67
C GLY A 345 33.98 -41.84 1.96
N ASP A 346 34.45 -43.06 2.24
CA ASP A 346 33.57 -44.19 2.56
C ASP A 346 32.80 -43.98 3.87
N GLN A 347 33.46 -43.44 4.91
CA GLN A 347 32.82 -43.14 6.19
C GLN A 347 31.75 -42.05 6.02
N LEU A 348 32.05 -41.01 5.26
CA LEU A 348 31.12 -39.93 4.92
C LEU A 348 29.94 -40.46 4.10
N TYR A 349 30.18 -41.31 3.11
CA TYR A 349 29.13 -41.95 2.31
C TYR A 349 28.20 -42.80 3.19
N HIS A 350 28.74 -43.57 4.14
CA HIS A 350 27.93 -44.31 5.10
C HIS A 350 27.08 -43.39 5.99
N ILE A 351 27.64 -42.31 6.57
CA ILE A 351 26.89 -41.33 7.39
C ILE A 351 25.78 -40.61 6.58
N LEU A 352 26.01 -40.38 5.28
CA LEU A 352 25.05 -39.75 4.38
C LEU A 352 23.97 -40.71 3.84
N THR A 353 24.23 -42.02 3.83
CA THR A 353 23.27 -43.03 3.32
C THR A 353 22.55 -43.82 4.43
N ASP A 354 22.99 -43.74 5.68
CA ASP A 354 22.25 -44.26 6.83
C ASP A 354 20.96 -43.47 7.07
N VAL A 355 19.84 -44.19 7.19
CA VAL A 355 18.48 -43.69 7.37
C VAL A 355 18.09 -43.60 8.85
N GLU A 356 18.74 -44.36 9.74
CA GLU A 356 18.52 -44.30 11.19
C GLU A 356 19.02 -42.97 11.80
N HIS A 357 19.90 -42.27 11.08
CA HIS A 357 20.38 -40.96 11.44
C HIS A 357 19.29 -39.87 11.32
N ASP A 358 18.91 -39.27 12.45
CA ASP A 358 18.19 -37.99 12.49
C ASP A 358 19.11 -36.82 12.11
N LYS A 359 18.58 -35.57 12.08
CA LYS A 359 19.40 -34.37 11.89
C LYS A 359 20.56 -34.29 12.88
N LEU A 360 20.30 -34.36 14.18
CA LEU A 360 21.30 -34.02 15.21
C LEU A 360 22.39 -35.09 15.32
N SER A 361 22.07 -36.37 15.12
CA SER A 361 23.07 -37.43 15.05
C SER A 361 23.90 -37.35 13.77
N ARG A 362 23.31 -37.04 12.60
CA ARG A 362 24.06 -36.85 11.35
C ARG A 362 24.96 -35.61 11.40
N ASP A 363 24.45 -34.47 11.87
CA ASP A 363 25.22 -33.23 12.04
C ASP A 363 26.42 -33.46 12.98
N ARG A 364 26.23 -34.22 14.07
CA ARG A 364 27.32 -34.61 14.99
C ARG A 364 28.31 -35.57 14.36
N ALA A 365 27.86 -36.58 13.60
CA ALA A 365 28.73 -37.54 12.93
C ALA A 365 29.61 -36.86 11.86
N ILE A 366 29.01 -36.00 11.03
CA ILE A 366 29.74 -35.18 10.04
C ILE A 366 30.72 -34.23 10.73
N SER A 367 30.32 -33.58 11.83
CA SER A 367 31.21 -32.68 12.58
C SER A 367 32.39 -33.42 13.20
N ALA A 368 32.15 -34.57 13.84
CA ALA A 368 33.21 -35.38 14.44
C ALA A 368 34.19 -35.94 13.40
N LEU A 369 33.69 -36.32 12.21
CA LEU A 369 34.54 -36.71 11.09
C LEU A 369 35.38 -35.53 10.57
N GLY A 370 34.76 -34.35 10.44
CA GLY A 370 35.44 -33.12 10.01
C GLY A 370 36.53 -32.68 11.00
N ASP A 371 36.25 -32.68 12.30
CA ASP A 371 37.23 -32.34 13.33
C ASP A 371 38.34 -33.40 13.42
N HIS A 372 38.06 -34.69 13.19
CA HIS A 372 39.09 -35.73 13.06
C HIS A 372 39.99 -35.50 11.84
N MET A 373 39.44 -35.18 10.67
CA MET A 373 40.22 -34.84 9.48
C MET A 373 41.06 -33.57 9.68
N LEU A 374 40.52 -32.58 10.40
CA LEU A 374 41.26 -31.38 10.79
C LEU A 374 42.47 -31.69 11.66
N GLU A 375 42.31 -32.52 12.69
CA GLU A 375 43.40 -32.89 13.61
C GLU A 375 44.45 -33.77 12.92
N THR A 376 44.04 -34.65 12.01
CA THR A 376 44.94 -35.50 11.20
C THR A 376 45.77 -34.67 10.21
N LEU A 377 45.17 -33.68 9.54
CA LEU A 377 45.80 -32.92 8.45
C LEU A 377 46.28 -31.51 8.87
N LYS A 378 46.25 -31.18 10.16
CA LYS A 378 46.66 -29.87 10.72
C LYS A 378 48.07 -29.41 10.35
N GLU A 379 48.98 -30.35 10.06
CA GLU A 379 50.36 -30.07 9.67
C GLU A 379 50.52 -29.84 8.15
N ARG A 380 49.51 -30.24 7.35
CA ARG A 380 49.50 -30.18 5.89
C ARG A 380 48.92 -28.87 5.34
N SER A 381 48.00 -28.23 6.06
CA SER A 381 47.33 -26.99 5.62
C SER A 381 46.66 -26.21 6.75
N SER A 382 46.27 -24.97 6.48
CA SER A 382 45.54 -24.14 7.46
C SER A 382 44.16 -24.73 7.77
N SER A 383 43.71 -24.60 9.03
CA SER A 383 42.40 -25.09 9.48
C SER A 383 41.21 -24.52 8.69
N LEU A 384 41.37 -23.34 8.07
CA LEU A 384 40.39 -22.75 7.18
C LEU A 384 40.34 -23.46 5.82
N LYS A 385 41.48 -23.70 5.16
CA LYS A 385 41.54 -24.49 3.92
C LYS A 385 41.02 -25.91 4.15
N LEU A 386 41.39 -26.55 5.27
CA LEU A 386 40.90 -27.87 5.66
C LEU A 386 39.37 -27.91 5.80
N ARG A 387 38.78 -26.92 6.50
CA ARG A 387 37.31 -26.80 6.63
C ARG A 387 36.63 -26.55 5.30
N GLN A 388 37.17 -25.67 4.45
CA GLN A 388 36.61 -25.39 3.13
C GLN A 388 36.66 -26.62 2.21
N THR A 389 37.75 -27.39 2.26
CA THR A 389 37.92 -28.62 1.48
C THR A 389 36.94 -29.70 1.94
N PHE A 390 36.85 -29.97 3.25
CA PHE A 390 35.88 -30.92 3.80
C PHE A 390 34.42 -30.51 3.54
N LYS A 391 34.11 -29.21 3.58
CA LYS A 391 32.81 -28.62 3.26
C LYS A 391 32.45 -28.78 1.78
N ASN A 392 33.42 -28.71 0.88
CA ASN A 392 33.24 -28.98 -0.56
C ASN A 392 33.10 -30.48 -0.84
N LEU A 393 33.90 -31.33 -0.16
CA LEU A 393 33.79 -32.79 -0.20
C LEU A 393 32.38 -33.25 0.21
N LEU A 394 31.88 -32.77 1.35
CA LEU A 394 30.50 -33.00 1.81
C LEU A 394 29.43 -32.62 0.75
N LYS A 395 29.64 -31.54 -0.01
CA LYS A 395 28.75 -31.18 -1.12
C LYS A 395 28.82 -32.17 -2.28
N LYS A 396 30.03 -32.59 -2.67
CA LYS A 396 30.26 -33.55 -3.76
C LYS A 396 29.69 -34.93 -3.40
N SER A 397 30.12 -35.51 -2.28
CA SER A 397 29.71 -36.85 -1.85
C SER A 397 28.20 -36.97 -1.61
N LEU A 398 27.50 -35.91 -1.17
CA LEU A 398 26.03 -35.94 -1.06
C LEU A 398 25.34 -35.92 -2.44
N ARG A 399 25.79 -35.04 -3.36
CA ARG A 399 25.21 -35.00 -4.72
C ARG A 399 25.43 -36.35 -5.42
N GLU A 400 26.64 -36.90 -5.33
CA GLU A 400 26.96 -38.25 -5.83
C GLU A 400 26.09 -39.34 -5.20
N ALA A 401 25.94 -39.37 -3.87
CA ALA A 401 25.11 -40.37 -3.19
C ALA A 401 23.63 -40.28 -3.60
N LEU A 402 23.11 -39.07 -3.83
CA LEU A 402 21.73 -38.84 -4.23
C LEU A 402 21.48 -39.28 -5.69
N PHE A 403 22.37 -38.91 -6.62
CA PHE A 403 22.30 -39.33 -8.03
C PHE A 403 22.62 -40.83 -8.24
N LYS A 404 23.46 -41.44 -7.39
CA LYS A 404 23.84 -42.86 -7.49
C LYS A 404 22.76 -43.82 -6.98
N ASN A 405 22.03 -43.43 -5.94
CA ASN A 405 21.10 -44.32 -5.24
C ASN A 405 19.62 -44.03 -5.54
N GLU A 406 19.29 -42.93 -6.24
CA GLU A 406 17.92 -42.39 -6.41
C GLU A 406 17.18 -42.19 -5.07
N ARG A 407 17.94 -41.93 -4.00
CA ARG A 407 17.47 -41.88 -2.62
C ARG A 407 18.13 -40.74 -1.85
N ARG A 408 17.38 -40.20 -0.89
CA ARG A 408 17.78 -39.09 -0.02
C ARG A 408 18.32 -39.64 1.30
N CYS A 409 19.03 -38.81 2.07
CA CYS A 409 19.61 -39.22 3.37
C CYS A 409 18.59 -39.77 4.37
N ASP A 410 17.31 -39.36 4.26
CA ASP A 410 16.20 -39.82 5.09
C ASP A 410 15.39 -40.96 4.43
N GLY A 411 15.98 -41.68 3.46
CA GLY A 411 15.40 -42.83 2.76
C GLY A 411 14.29 -42.49 1.75
N ARG A 412 13.78 -41.26 1.77
CA ARG A 412 12.69 -40.79 0.90
C ARG A 412 13.06 -40.81 -0.58
N LYS A 413 12.02 -40.91 -1.41
CA LYS A 413 12.08 -40.57 -2.85
C LYS A 413 12.17 -39.06 -3.08
N PHE A 414 12.52 -38.69 -4.31
CA PHE A 414 12.58 -37.29 -4.74
C PHE A 414 11.21 -36.58 -4.70
N ASP A 415 10.09 -37.29 -4.83
CA ASP A 415 8.73 -36.73 -4.83
C ASP A 415 8.03 -36.74 -3.47
N GLU A 416 8.66 -37.32 -2.44
CA GLU A 416 8.04 -37.71 -1.17
C GLU A 416 8.18 -36.64 -0.07
N LEU A 417 7.08 -36.37 0.64
CA LEU A 417 7.03 -35.48 1.81
C LEU A 417 7.61 -36.14 3.06
N ARG A 418 8.13 -35.35 4.01
CA ARG A 418 8.37 -35.84 5.38
C ARG A 418 7.03 -36.13 6.10
N PRO A 419 7.00 -37.02 7.11
CA PRO A 419 5.83 -37.22 7.96
C PRO A 419 5.31 -35.90 8.54
N VAL A 420 3.99 -35.73 8.57
CA VAL A 420 3.32 -34.52 9.08
C VAL A 420 2.43 -34.87 10.27
N ASP A 421 2.56 -34.09 11.34
CA ASP A 421 1.63 -34.09 12.48
C ASP A 421 1.03 -32.70 12.70
N ILE A 422 -0.21 -32.66 13.20
CA ILE A 422 -1.02 -31.44 13.33
C ILE A 422 -1.85 -31.50 14.62
N THR A 423 -1.51 -30.63 15.58
CA THR A 423 -2.30 -30.45 16.82
C THR A 423 -3.02 -29.11 16.82
N MET A 424 -4.34 -29.15 17.06
CA MET A 424 -5.22 -27.97 17.12
C MET A 424 -5.58 -27.59 18.56
N ASP A 425 -5.93 -26.32 18.81
CA ASP A 425 -6.38 -25.80 20.13
C ASP A 425 -5.41 -26.07 21.29
N VAL A 426 -4.11 -26.05 20.99
CA VAL A 426 -2.98 -26.28 21.92
C VAL A 426 -3.15 -25.52 23.23
N HIS A 427 -3.63 -24.27 23.18
CA HIS A 427 -3.82 -23.42 24.34
C HIS A 427 -5.19 -22.73 24.33
N LYS A 428 -6.15 -23.28 25.07
CA LYS A 428 -7.55 -22.82 25.20
C LYS A 428 -7.77 -21.34 25.56
N LYS A 429 -6.75 -20.64 26.07
CA LYS A 429 -6.82 -19.18 26.32
C LYS A 429 -6.59 -18.34 25.05
N LEU A 430 -5.77 -18.83 24.12
CA LEU A 430 -5.43 -18.12 22.88
C LEU A 430 -6.59 -18.17 21.90
N HIS A 431 -6.84 -17.07 21.19
CA HIS A 431 -8.00 -16.91 20.31
C HIS A 431 -8.01 -17.99 19.23
N GLY A 432 -6.85 -18.22 18.59
CA GLY A 432 -6.56 -19.45 17.84
C GLY A 432 -5.14 -19.93 18.10
N SER A 433 -4.93 -21.24 18.10
CA SER A 433 -3.61 -21.86 18.27
C SER A 433 -3.51 -23.20 17.54
N ALA A 434 -2.42 -23.42 16.81
CA ALA A 434 -2.10 -24.68 16.18
C ALA A 434 -0.60 -24.98 16.29
N LEU A 435 -0.24 -26.26 16.33
CA LEU A 435 1.13 -26.76 16.19
C LEU A 435 1.19 -27.60 14.92
N PHE A 436 2.12 -27.27 14.03
CA PHE A 436 2.34 -28.01 12.79
C PHE A 436 3.78 -28.53 12.77
N GLN A 437 3.93 -29.83 12.53
CA GLN A 437 5.23 -30.49 12.42
C GLN A 437 5.35 -31.21 11.08
N ARG A 438 6.48 -31.04 10.39
CA ARG A 438 6.84 -31.77 9.16
C ARG A 438 8.28 -32.28 9.26
N GLY A 439 8.42 -33.56 9.60
CA GLY A 439 9.68 -34.13 10.11
C GLY A 439 10.20 -33.32 11.31
N GLN A 440 11.49 -33.03 11.33
CA GLN A 440 12.14 -32.20 12.36
C GLN A 440 12.02 -30.68 12.04
N THR A 441 10.85 -30.25 11.59
CA THR A 441 10.53 -28.82 11.41
C THR A 441 9.17 -28.58 12.04
N GLN A 442 9.16 -27.87 13.17
CA GLN A 442 7.98 -27.67 14.02
C GLN A 442 7.76 -26.16 14.21
N VAL A 443 6.55 -25.69 13.96
CA VAL A 443 6.17 -24.27 14.12
C VAL A 443 4.88 -24.19 14.92
N PHE A 444 4.88 -23.33 15.93
CA PHE A 444 3.70 -22.98 16.70
C PHE A 444 3.08 -21.69 16.14
N GLY A 445 1.79 -21.74 15.81
CA GLY A 445 1.03 -20.63 15.26
C GLY A 445 0.00 -20.13 16.26
N THR A 446 0.01 -18.83 16.55
CA THR A 446 -0.96 -18.18 17.45
C THR A 446 -1.64 -17.00 16.77
N VAL A 447 -2.96 -16.94 16.86
CA VAL A 447 -3.77 -15.82 16.35
C VAL A 447 -4.28 -14.99 17.53
N THR A 448 -4.13 -13.68 17.39
CA THR A 448 -4.66 -12.66 18.30
C THR A 448 -5.54 -11.69 17.48
N PHE A 449 -6.59 -11.20 18.13
CA PHE A 449 -7.53 -10.21 17.59
C PHE A 449 -7.39 -8.92 18.39
N ASP A 450 -7.45 -7.77 17.74
CA ASP A 450 -7.53 -6.44 18.36
C ASP A 450 -8.47 -5.53 17.55
N ALA A 451 -8.75 -4.33 18.04
CA ALA A 451 -9.60 -3.35 17.37
C ALA A 451 -9.00 -2.91 16.02
N PRO A 452 -9.82 -2.50 15.02
CA PRO A 452 -9.34 -1.88 13.79
C PRO A 452 -8.50 -0.61 13.99
N SER A 453 -8.48 -0.01 15.19
CA SER A 453 -7.60 1.12 15.56
C SER A 453 -6.17 0.70 15.95
N ALA A 454 -5.95 -0.58 16.30
CA ALA A 454 -4.63 -1.15 16.60
C ALA A 454 -3.88 -1.69 15.36
N ALA A 455 -4.51 -1.64 14.18
CA ALA A 455 -3.91 -2.07 12.93
C ALA A 455 -2.66 -1.27 12.57
N PHE A 456 -1.64 -1.95 12.04
CA PHE A 456 -0.35 -1.34 11.76
C PHE A 456 -0.48 -0.26 10.67
N GLN A 457 -0.04 0.94 11.01
CA GLN A 457 0.10 2.07 10.10
C GLN A 457 1.60 2.27 9.83
N PRO A 458 2.10 2.01 8.61
CA PRO A 458 3.47 2.39 8.28
C PRO A 458 3.62 3.92 8.30
N ASP A 459 4.84 4.42 8.51
CA ASP A 459 5.11 5.87 8.51
C ASP A 459 4.63 6.52 7.20
N ALA A 460 4.19 7.77 7.30
CA ALA A 460 3.63 8.53 6.18
C ALA A 460 4.59 8.61 4.99
N LEU A 461 5.90 8.59 5.25
CA LEU A 461 6.92 8.47 4.21
C LEU A 461 6.81 7.14 3.44
N SER A 462 6.78 6.01 4.15
CA SER A 462 6.69 4.70 3.50
C SER A 462 5.34 4.51 2.80
N GLN A 463 4.25 5.11 3.28
CA GLN A 463 2.97 5.12 2.55
C GLN A 463 3.09 5.81 1.18
N LEU A 464 3.68 7.01 1.13
CA LEU A 464 3.94 7.74 -0.12
C LEU A 464 4.94 7.01 -1.04
N LEU A 465 5.84 6.20 -0.46
CA LEU A 465 6.79 5.35 -1.18
C LEU A 465 6.25 3.93 -1.47
N GLY A 466 4.93 3.72 -1.38
CA GLY A 466 4.23 2.53 -1.88
C GLY A 466 3.85 1.47 -0.84
N ALA A 467 4.04 1.71 0.46
CA ALA A 467 3.54 0.83 1.51
C ALA A 467 2.01 0.96 1.70
N GLN A 468 1.36 -0.14 2.07
CA GLN A 468 -0.08 -0.18 2.31
C GLN A 468 -0.49 0.77 3.45
N GLN A 469 -1.46 1.67 3.21
CA GLN A 469 -1.86 2.73 4.15
C GLN A 469 -2.22 2.22 5.55
N LYS A 470 -2.88 1.06 5.64
CA LYS A 470 -3.28 0.43 6.89
C LYS A 470 -3.26 -1.09 6.73
N LYS A 471 -2.54 -1.79 7.60
CA LYS A 471 -2.30 -3.23 7.55
C LYS A 471 -3.13 -3.93 8.63
N MET A 472 -4.30 -4.41 8.24
CA MET A 472 -5.26 -5.11 9.12
C MET A 472 -4.79 -6.51 9.55
N PHE A 473 -4.03 -7.21 8.69
CA PHE A 473 -3.41 -8.51 8.97
C PHE A 473 -1.89 -8.38 9.06
N MET A 474 -1.30 -8.89 10.15
CA MET A 474 0.14 -8.88 10.41
C MET A 474 0.63 -10.30 10.71
N LEU A 475 1.66 -10.76 9.99
CA LEU A 475 2.37 -12.00 10.32
C LEU A 475 3.76 -11.69 10.88
N HIS A 476 3.99 -12.09 12.14
CA HIS A 476 5.31 -12.03 12.79
C HIS A 476 5.91 -13.43 12.86
N TYR A 477 7.04 -13.63 12.20
CA TYR A 477 7.81 -14.88 12.20
C TYR A 477 9.02 -14.74 13.13
N GLN A 478 9.24 -15.71 14.02
CA GLN A 478 10.38 -15.74 14.93
C GLN A 478 11.22 -17.01 14.75
N PHE A 479 12.54 -16.87 14.71
CA PHE A 479 13.48 -17.98 14.61
C PHE A 479 14.46 -17.99 15.80
N PRO A 480 14.03 -18.44 16.98
CA PRO A 480 14.90 -18.50 18.16
C PRO A 480 16.06 -19.49 17.94
N SER A 481 17.23 -19.19 18.52
CA SER A 481 18.47 -19.91 18.21
C SER A 481 18.40 -21.41 18.56
N PHE A 482 17.61 -21.79 19.57
CA PHE A 482 17.41 -23.18 19.97
C PHE A 482 16.76 -24.05 18.87
N ALA A 483 15.96 -23.48 17.96
CA ALA A 483 15.31 -24.21 16.87
C ALA A 483 16.30 -24.75 15.82
N ALA A 484 17.52 -24.21 15.80
CA ALA A 484 18.66 -24.73 15.05
C ALA A 484 19.75 -25.35 15.95
N SER A 485 19.48 -25.53 17.25
CA SER A 485 20.44 -25.92 18.28
C SER A 485 21.68 -25.02 18.39
N ALA A 486 21.51 -23.73 18.07
CA ALA A 486 22.57 -22.72 18.06
C ALA A 486 22.45 -21.74 19.24
N ILE A 487 23.51 -20.95 19.47
CA ILE A 487 23.55 -19.85 20.44
C ILE A 487 23.77 -18.55 19.65
N SER A 488 22.87 -17.57 19.81
CA SER A 488 23.00 -16.24 19.19
C SER A 488 22.34 -15.15 20.04
N SER A 489 22.65 -13.88 19.76
CA SER A 489 22.03 -12.74 20.46
C SER A 489 20.65 -12.42 19.88
N SER A 490 19.59 -12.64 20.66
CA SER A 490 18.18 -12.41 20.26
C SER A 490 17.76 -10.92 20.23
N ALA A 491 18.72 -9.99 20.21
CA ALA A 491 18.46 -8.57 20.46
C ALA A 491 17.77 -7.81 19.31
N ARG A 492 17.76 -8.35 18.08
CA ARG A 492 17.12 -7.75 16.89
C ARG A 492 16.66 -8.82 15.91
N THR A 493 15.48 -8.63 15.32
CA THR A 493 14.97 -9.45 14.21
C THR A 493 15.93 -9.42 13.03
N SER A 494 16.25 -10.57 12.47
CA SER A 494 17.15 -10.69 11.32
C SER A 494 16.47 -10.33 10.00
N ARG A 495 17.27 -9.95 8.98
CA ARG A 495 16.76 -9.77 7.61
C ARG A 495 16.07 -11.06 7.09
N ARG A 496 16.48 -12.26 7.53
CA ARG A 496 15.90 -13.54 7.06
C ARG A 496 14.53 -13.81 7.69
N GLU A 497 14.35 -13.53 8.97
CA GLU A 497 13.05 -13.66 9.66
C GLU A 497 11.98 -12.75 9.05
N LEU A 498 12.30 -11.47 8.83
CA LEU A 498 11.37 -10.54 8.18
C LEU A 498 10.99 -11.01 6.76
N GLY A 499 11.96 -11.52 5.99
CA GLY A 499 11.70 -12.08 4.66
C GLY A 499 10.83 -13.35 4.67
N HIS A 500 11.04 -14.24 5.64
CA HIS A 500 10.21 -15.43 5.83
C HIS A 500 8.78 -15.06 6.27
N GLY A 501 8.64 -14.09 7.19
CA GLY A 501 7.35 -13.57 7.64
C GLY A 501 6.56 -12.92 6.49
N ALA A 502 7.20 -12.04 5.71
CA ALA A 502 6.57 -11.40 4.56
C ALA A 502 6.10 -12.42 3.48
N LEU A 503 6.85 -13.49 3.24
CA LEU A 503 6.44 -14.56 2.33
C LEU A 503 5.21 -15.31 2.85
N ALA A 504 5.21 -15.69 4.13
CA ALA A 504 4.06 -16.36 4.73
C ALA A 504 2.82 -15.44 4.82
N GLU A 505 3.04 -14.12 4.96
CA GLU A 505 1.97 -13.13 4.95
C GLU A 505 1.32 -13.00 3.57
N LYS A 506 2.13 -12.91 2.50
CA LYS A 506 1.66 -12.94 1.10
C LYS A 506 0.77 -14.17 0.85
N ALA A 507 1.21 -15.34 1.31
CA ALA A 507 0.51 -16.61 1.12
C ALA A 507 -0.89 -16.69 1.77
N LEU A 508 -1.15 -15.88 2.81
CA LEU A 508 -2.39 -15.95 3.61
C LEU A 508 -3.29 -14.71 3.47
N LYS A 509 -2.73 -13.52 3.24
CA LYS A 509 -3.50 -12.26 3.31
C LYS A 509 -4.67 -12.16 2.32
N ARG A 510 -4.51 -12.70 1.10
CA ARG A 510 -5.54 -12.68 0.03
C ARG A 510 -6.74 -13.61 0.35
N LEU A 511 -6.59 -14.49 1.33
CA LEU A 511 -7.58 -15.49 1.75
C LEU A 511 -8.47 -15.02 2.90
N ILE A 512 -8.08 -13.95 3.60
CA ILE A 512 -8.87 -13.33 4.67
C ILE A 512 -9.94 -12.43 4.01
N PRO A 513 -11.19 -12.37 4.52
CA PRO A 513 -12.20 -11.43 4.03
C PRO A 513 -11.76 -9.98 4.22
N GLU A 514 -12.13 -9.10 3.29
CA GLU A 514 -11.77 -7.67 3.34
C GLU A 514 -12.58 -6.94 4.43
N ASP A 515 -13.87 -7.26 4.57
CA ASP A 515 -14.77 -6.73 5.60
C ASP A 515 -14.60 -7.37 6.99
N PHE A 516 -13.42 -7.91 7.32
CA PHE A 516 -13.21 -8.58 8.60
C PHE A 516 -13.08 -7.56 9.76
N PRO A 517 -13.96 -7.59 10.78
CA PRO A 517 -14.14 -6.48 11.73
C PRO A 517 -13.04 -6.35 12.81
N TYR A 518 -12.01 -7.19 12.76
CA TYR A 518 -10.91 -7.21 13.73
C TYR A 518 -9.56 -7.02 13.03
N CYS A 519 -8.65 -6.33 13.70
CA CYS A 519 -7.24 -6.44 13.37
C CYS A 519 -6.73 -7.84 13.77
N LEU A 520 -5.96 -8.46 12.89
CA LEU A 520 -5.40 -9.80 13.04
C LEU A 520 -3.88 -9.75 13.19
N ARG A 521 -3.38 -10.33 14.28
CA ARG A 521 -1.97 -10.69 14.42
C ARG A 521 -1.84 -12.21 14.43
N LEU A 522 -1.10 -12.74 13.47
CA LEU A 522 -0.58 -14.11 13.48
C LEU A 522 0.89 -14.06 13.92
N ALA A 523 1.25 -14.79 14.98
CA ALA A 523 2.64 -15.06 15.32
C ALA A 523 2.98 -16.53 15.00
N CYS A 524 4.13 -16.73 14.36
CA CYS A 524 4.65 -18.03 13.97
C CYS A 524 6.03 -18.22 14.59
N ASP A 525 6.07 -18.98 15.68
CA ASP A 525 7.27 -19.23 16.47
C ASP A 525 7.85 -20.59 16.05
N VAL A 526 9.04 -20.60 15.45
CA VAL A 526 9.70 -21.82 15.01
C VAL A 526 10.35 -22.51 16.20
N LEU A 527 9.91 -23.74 16.51
CA LEU A 527 10.40 -24.52 17.66
C LEU A 527 11.50 -25.51 17.25
N GLU A 528 11.39 -26.09 16.05
CA GLU A 528 12.41 -26.93 15.42
C GLU A 528 12.57 -26.54 13.94
N SER A 529 13.79 -26.65 13.39
CA SER A 529 14.03 -26.42 11.97
C SER A 529 15.05 -27.38 11.35
N ASN A 530 14.56 -28.15 10.37
CA ASN A 530 15.32 -28.99 9.47
C ASN A 530 14.83 -28.85 8.00
N GLY A 531 14.29 -27.70 7.59
CA GLY A 531 13.96 -27.42 6.18
C GLY A 531 12.66 -26.66 5.97
N SER A 532 12.77 -25.43 5.47
CA SER A 532 11.67 -24.51 5.11
C SER A 532 10.58 -24.32 6.18
N SER A 533 11.01 -23.86 7.37
CA SER A 533 10.12 -23.41 8.44
C SER A 533 9.14 -22.31 8.02
N SER A 534 9.47 -21.46 7.04
CA SER A 534 8.56 -20.45 6.47
C SER A 534 7.34 -21.06 5.79
N MET A 535 7.48 -22.22 5.14
CA MET A 535 6.38 -22.95 4.52
C MET A 535 5.55 -23.71 5.56
N ALA A 536 6.16 -24.17 6.65
CA ALA A 536 5.42 -24.63 7.83
C ALA A 536 4.65 -23.47 8.52
N SER A 537 5.16 -22.24 8.49
CA SER A 537 4.44 -21.04 8.96
C SER A 537 3.15 -20.75 8.17
N VAL A 538 3.13 -21.03 6.86
CA VAL A 538 1.90 -20.95 6.05
C VAL A 538 0.87 -21.98 6.52
N CYS A 539 1.27 -23.25 6.63
CA CYS A 539 0.37 -24.32 7.09
C CYS A 539 -0.19 -24.05 8.48
N VAL A 540 0.66 -23.72 9.47
CA VAL A 540 0.21 -23.44 10.84
C VAL A 540 -0.60 -22.14 10.93
N GLY A 541 -0.28 -21.14 10.10
CA GLY A 541 -1.04 -19.91 9.99
C GLY A 541 -2.47 -20.14 9.51
N SER A 542 -2.62 -20.91 8.43
CA SER A 542 -3.93 -21.32 7.93
C SER A 542 -4.72 -22.11 8.98
N LEU A 543 -4.07 -23.02 9.71
CA LEU A 543 -4.71 -23.82 10.77
C LEU A 543 -5.13 -22.97 11.97
N ALA A 544 -4.25 -22.08 12.45
CA ALA A 544 -4.54 -21.20 13.58
C ALA A 544 -5.64 -20.17 13.27
N LEU A 545 -5.77 -19.73 12.01
CA LEU A 545 -6.88 -18.90 11.54
C LEU A 545 -8.22 -19.67 11.56
N LEU A 546 -8.25 -20.93 11.11
CA LEU A 546 -9.43 -21.79 11.23
C LEU A 546 -9.82 -22.04 12.70
N ASP A 547 -8.82 -22.30 13.57
CA ASP A 547 -9.03 -22.47 15.01
C ASP A 547 -9.54 -21.20 15.71
N ALA A 548 -9.12 -20.03 15.22
CA ALA A 548 -9.60 -18.72 15.68
C ALA A 548 -11.04 -18.40 15.24
N GLY A 549 -11.62 -19.16 14.31
CA GLY A 549 -12.93 -18.84 13.72
C GLY A 549 -12.89 -17.80 12.59
N VAL A 550 -11.71 -17.51 12.02
CA VAL A 550 -11.59 -16.59 10.88
C VAL A 550 -12.12 -17.29 9.62
N GLN A 551 -13.04 -16.62 8.93
CA GLN A 551 -13.76 -17.14 7.77
C GLN A 551 -12.90 -17.03 6.49
N ILE A 552 -11.73 -17.68 6.47
CA ILE A 552 -10.84 -17.67 5.30
C ILE A 552 -11.50 -18.37 4.10
N LYS A 553 -11.30 -17.81 2.90
CA LYS A 553 -11.89 -18.29 1.62
C LYS A 553 -11.64 -19.79 1.40
N GLU A 554 -10.40 -20.21 1.64
CA GLU A 554 -9.95 -21.60 1.61
C GLU A 554 -8.62 -21.71 2.40
N PRO A 555 -8.30 -22.85 3.05
CA PRO A 555 -6.98 -23.05 3.64
C PRO A 555 -5.86 -23.13 2.58
N ALA A 556 -4.68 -22.62 2.92
CA ALA A 556 -3.49 -22.72 2.08
C ALA A 556 -2.35 -23.47 2.78
N ALA A 557 -1.63 -24.29 2.02
CA ALA A 557 -0.43 -25.00 2.45
C ALA A 557 0.82 -24.38 1.82
N GLY A 558 2.00 -24.67 2.39
CA GLY A 558 3.30 -24.27 1.86
C GLY A 558 4.23 -25.47 1.69
N ILE A 559 4.96 -25.50 0.57
CA ILE A 559 5.98 -26.51 0.25
C ILE A 559 7.27 -25.84 -0.25
N ALA A 560 8.41 -26.49 -0.05
CA ALA A 560 9.69 -26.06 -0.64
C ALA A 560 10.24 -27.16 -1.54
N MET A 561 10.65 -26.75 -2.74
CA MET A 561 11.21 -27.59 -3.77
C MET A 561 12.70 -27.26 -3.94
N GLY A 562 13.52 -28.29 -4.13
CA GLY A 562 14.94 -28.14 -4.46
C GLY A 562 15.24 -28.57 -5.89
N LEU A 563 16.43 -28.19 -6.37
CA LEU A 563 17.05 -28.69 -7.60
C LEU A 563 18.51 -29.03 -7.27
N MET A 564 19.01 -30.12 -7.83
CA MET A 564 20.45 -30.32 -8.02
C MET A 564 20.70 -30.55 -9.51
N ILE A 565 21.67 -29.84 -10.07
CA ILE A 565 22.10 -29.96 -11.47
C ILE A 565 23.43 -30.74 -11.48
N ASP A 566 23.53 -31.75 -12.34
CA ASP A 566 24.79 -32.40 -12.66
C ASP A 566 25.31 -31.82 -13.99
N GLU A 567 26.31 -30.93 -13.89
CA GLU A 567 26.92 -30.26 -15.05
C GLU A 567 27.78 -31.25 -15.88
N GLU A 568 28.29 -32.33 -15.27
CA GLU A 568 29.10 -33.35 -15.95
C GLU A 568 28.22 -34.29 -16.80
N ARG A 569 27.05 -34.66 -16.27
CA ARG A 569 26.06 -35.54 -16.94
C ARG A 569 25.05 -34.77 -17.78
N ASN A 570 24.96 -33.45 -17.63
CA ASN A 570 23.91 -32.59 -18.16
C ASN A 570 22.50 -33.11 -17.75
N ASP A 571 22.36 -33.45 -16.46
CA ASP A 571 21.18 -34.04 -15.84
C ASP A 571 20.72 -33.19 -14.63
N TYR A 572 19.52 -33.41 -14.11
CA TYR A 572 19.02 -32.71 -12.91
C TYR A 572 17.97 -33.50 -12.14
N CYS A 573 17.95 -33.32 -10.81
CA CYS A 573 16.90 -33.86 -9.96
C CYS A 573 16.16 -32.72 -9.22
N ILE A 574 14.84 -32.67 -9.40
CA ILE A 574 13.95 -31.86 -8.56
C ILE A 574 13.60 -32.64 -7.29
N LEU A 575 13.60 -31.98 -6.13
CA LEU A 575 13.33 -32.57 -4.82
C LEU A 575 12.11 -31.92 -4.17
N THR A 576 11.21 -32.73 -3.62
CA THR A 576 9.98 -32.30 -2.92
C THR A 576 10.20 -32.25 -1.41
N ASP A 577 9.78 -31.17 -0.75
CA ASP A 577 9.97 -30.92 0.69
C ASP A 577 11.41 -31.16 1.16
N ILE A 578 12.29 -30.22 0.78
CA ILE A 578 13.72 -30.27 1.09
C ILE A 578 14.03 -30.14 2.58
N ASN A 579 15.04 -30.89 3.03
CA ASN A 579 15.64 -30.75 4.35
C ASN A 579 16.79 -29.71 4.36
N GLY A 580 17.38 -29.43 5.54
CA GLY A 580 18.42 -28.40 5.68
C GLY A 580 19.73 -28.71 4.94
N LEU A 581 20.08 -29.99 4.78
CA LEU A 581 21.29 -30.43 4.08
C LEU A 581 21.10 -30.40 2.54
N GLU A 582 19.87 -30.66 2.09
CA GLU A 582 19.44 -30.53 0.70
C GLU A 582 19.38 -29.05 0.24
N ASP A 583 18.98 -28.10 1.11
CA ASP A 583 19.17 -26.65 0.84
C ASP A 583 20.67 -26.31 0.73
N PHE A 584 21.48 -26.72 1.72
CA PHE A 584 22.91 -26.40 1.76
C PHE A 584 23.69 -26.86 0.51
N THR A 585 23.30 -28.00 -0.06
CA THR A 585 23.95 -28.61 -1.24
C THR A 585 23.24 -28.32 -2.57
N GLY A 586 21.94 -27.98 -2.55
CA GLY A 586 21.13 -27.76 -3.75
C GLY A 586 21.23 -26.36 -4.37
N ASP A 587 20.98 -26.31 -5.67
CA ASP A 587 21.16 -25.14 -6.54
C ASP A 587 19.94 -24.22 -6.58
N MET A 588 18.79 -24.71 -6.09
CA MET A 588 17.50 -24.01 -6.02
C MET A 588 16.84 -24.23 -4.65
N ASP A 589 16.19 -23.18 -4.13
CA ASP A 589 15.27 -23.20 -2.99
C ASP A 589 13.98 -22.46 -3.41
N PHE A 590 13.03 -23.22 -3.97
CA PHE A 590 11.78 -22.70 -4.55
C PHE A 590 10.61 -22.97 -3.61
N LYS A 591 10.15 -21.93 -2.93
CA LYS A 591 9.08 -21.96 -1.92
C LYS A 591 7.76 -21.62 -2.61
N ILE A 592 6.74 -22.45 -2.45
CA ILE A 592 5.47 -22.35 -3.17
C ILE A 592 4.33 -22.55 -2.16
N ALA A 593 3.34 -21.65 -2.17
CA ALA A 593 2.15 -21.73 -1.34
C ALA A 593 0.88 -21.58 -2.17
N GLY A 594 -0.21 -22.25 -1.75
CA GLY A 594 -1.49 -22.22 -2.47
C GLY A 594 -2.61 -23.02 -1.81
N THR A 595 -3.79 -22.89 -2.39
CA THR A 595 -5.06 -23.57 -2.03
C THR A 595 -5.33 -24.75 -2.98
N MET A 596 -6.53 -25.35 -2.96
CA MET A 596 -6.89 -26.31 -4.01
C MET A 596 -7.15 -25.64 -5.36
N ARG A 597 -7.36 -24.31 -5.41
CA ARG A 597 -7.67 -23.57 -6.64
C ARG A 597 -6.41 -23.10 -7.38
N GLY A 598 -5.50 -22.46 -6.66
CA GLY A 598 -4.27 -21.92 -7.26
C GLY A 598 -3.25 -21.43 -6.24
N TYR A 599 -2.22 -20.76 -6.72
CA TYR A 599 -1.07 -20.33 -5.94
C TYR A 599 -1.30 -18.94 -5.33
N THR A 600 -0.92 -18.78 -4.06
CA THR A 600 -1.08 -17.52 -3.30
C THR A 600 0.24 -16.79 -3.07
N ALA A 601 1.36 -17.50 -3.00
CA ALA A 601 2.69 -16.90 -3.01
C ALA A 601 3.74 -17.87 -3.54
N MET A 602 4.81 -17.32 -4.10
CA MET A 602 6.01 -18.07 -4.47
C MET A 602 7.28 -17.25 -4.20
N GLN A 603 8.38 -17.94 -3.94
CA GLN A 603 9.70 -17.35 -3.80
C GLN A 603 10.76 -18.31 -4.33
N LEU A 604 11.33 -18.01 -5.50
CA LEU A 604 12.43 -18.76 -6.11
C LEU A 604 13.76 -18.10 -5.72
N ASP A 605 14.63 -18.89 -5.11
CA ASP A 605 16.04 -18.55 -4.85
C ASP A 605 16.95 -19.54 -5.56
N LEU A 606 18.02 -19.04 -6.20
CA LEU A 606 19.02 -19.86 -6.88
C LEU A 606 20.42 -19.60 -6.31
N LYS A 607 21.30 -20.60 -6.48
CA LYS A 607 22.74 -20.55 -6.15
C LYS A 607 23.63 -20.73 -7.39
N VAL A 608 23.01 -20.91 -8.55
CA VAL A 608 23.58 -21.01 -9.90
C VAL A 608 23.16 -19.79 -10.73
N PRO A 609 23.85 -19.46 -11.85
CA PRO A 609 23.54 -18.30 -12.70
C PRO A 609 22.27 -18.50 -13.57
N GLY A 610 21.14 -18.82 -12.94
CA GLY A 610 19.82 -18.94 -13.54
C GLY A 610 19.49 -20.31 -14.15
N ILE A 611 18.19 -20.64 -14.21
CA ILE A 611 17.66 -21.90 -14.76
C ILE A 611 16.64 -21.67 -15.89
N LYS A 612 16.41 -22.69 -16.72
CA LYS A 612 15.42 -22.66 -17.81
C LYS A 612 13.98 -22.58 -17.24
N PRO A 613 13.05 -21.87 -17.91
CA PRO A 613 11.64 -21.80 -17.49
C PRO A 613 10.96 -23.17 -17.35
N ASP A 614 11.33 -24.13 -18.18
CA ASP A 614 10.74 -25.48 -18.20
C ASP A 614 10.92 -26.20 -16.85
N ILE A 615 12.09 -26.05 -16.22
CA ILE A 615 12.42 -26.64 -14.91
C ILE A 615 11.56 -26.01 -13.80
N VAL A 616 11.25 -24.71 -13.92
CA VAL A 616 10.32 -24.02 -13.00
C VAL A 616 8.90 -24.57 -13.17
N MET A 617 8.45 -24.78 -14.40
CA MET A 617 7.12 -25.33 -14.68
C MET A 617 6.97 -26.80 -14.24
N GLU A 618 7.99 -27.64 -14.42
CA GLU A 618 7.98 -29.00 -13.87
C GLU A 618 7.96 -28.98 -12.33
N SER A 619 8.75 -28.09 -11.72
CA SER A 619 8.76 -27.90 -10.27
C SER A 619 7.39 -27.50 -9.72
N LEU A 620 6.63 -26.66 -10.43
CA LEU A 620 5.24 -26.35 -10.09
C LEU A 620 4.33 -27.58 -10.20
N GLY A 621 4.43 -28.35 -11.28
CA GLY A 621 3.63 -29.57 -11.47
C GLY A 621 3.87 -30.63 -10.37
N ARG A 622 5.10 -30.69 -9.83
CA ARG A 622 5.45 -31.54 -8.68
C ARG A 622 5.01 -30.94 -7.35
N ALA A 623 5.20 -29.63 -7.14
CA ALA A 623 4.76 -28.92 -5.95
C ALA A 623 3.24 -29.00 -5.76
N ARG A 624 2.47 -28.91 -6.86
CA ARG A 624 1.01 -29.03 -6.86
C ARG A 624 0.53 -30.31 -6.17
N LYS A 625 1.10 -31.47 -6.54
CA LYS A 625 0.78 -32.77 -5.92
C LYS A 625 1.12 -32.80 -4.43
N GLY A 626 2.24 -32.19 -4.04
CA GLY A 626 2.65 -32.05 -2.64
C GLY A 626 1.70 -31.15 -1.83
N LEU A 627 1.26 -30.02 -2.40
CA LEU A 627 0.27 -29.13 -1.79
C LEU A 627 -1.09 -29.82 -1.62
N GLU A 628 -1.58 -30.54 -2.63
CA GLU A 628 -2.83 -31.30 -2.54
C GLU A 628 -2.80 -32.34 -1.41
N HIS A 629 -1.68 -33.04 -1.22
CA HIS A 629 -1.50 -33.98 -0.11
C HIS A 629 -1.47 -33.25 1.25
N LEU A 630 -0.72 -32.15 1.38
CA LEU A 630 -0.69 -31.34 2.61
C LEU A 630 -2.07 -30.77 2.97
N LEU A 631 -2.80 -30.23 1.99
CA LEU A 631 -4.15 -29.70 2.17
C LEU A 631 -5.15 -30.79 2.58
N GLN A 632 -5.02 -32.02 2.07
CA GLN A 632 -5.81 -33.15 2.55
C GLN A 632 -5.52 -33.50 4.02
N LEU A 633 -4.26 -33.46 4.47
CA LEU A 633 -3.90 -33.71 5.87
C LEU A 633 -4.41 -32.59 6.78
N MET A 634 -4.23 -31.33 6.39
CA MET A 634 -4.79 -30.16 7.11
C MET A 634 -6.32 -30.23 7.21
N LYS A 635 -7.00 -30.61 6.13
CA LYS A 635 -8.47 -30.79 6.09
C LYS A 635 -8.98 -31.96 6.95
N ARG A 636 -8.15 -32.97 7.25
CA ARG A 636 -8.46 -34.01 8.24
C ARG A 636 -8.36 -33.49 9.67
N ALA A 637 -7.41 -32.61 9.96
CA ALA A 637 -7.21 -32.00 11.28
C ALA A 637 -8.24 -30.91 11.62
N GLN A 638 -8.56 -30.04 10.66
CA GLN A 638 -9.61 -29.03 10.79
C GLN A 638 -10.27 -28.73 9.43
N PRO A 639 -11.48 -29.27 9.13
CA PRO A 639 -12.09 -29.11 7.80
C PRO A 639 -12.58 -27.70 7.45
N ARG A 640 -12.94 -26.89 8.47
CA ARG A 640 -13.54 -25.54 8.35
C ARG A 640 -13.19 -24.70 9.59
N TRP A 641 -13.42 -23.40 9.53
CA TRP A 641 -13.30 -22.52 10.70
C TRP A 641 -14.35 -22.86 11.77
N ARG A 642 -14.09 -22.49 13.03
CA ARG A 642 -15.07 -22.66 14.12
C ARG A 642 -16.34 -21.82 13.85
N ASN A 643 -17.51 -22.43 14.02
CA ASN A 643 -18.82 -21.76 13.89
C ASN A 643 -19.00 -20.55 14.84
N HIS A 644 -18.29 -20.55 15.97
CA HIS A 644 -18.32 -19.50 16.98
C HIS A 644 -16.89 -19.20 17.44
N PHE A 645 -16.59 -17.91 17.68
CA PHE A 645 -15.36 -17.46 18.31
C PHE A 645 -15.22 -18.03 19.74
N LYS A 646 -13.97 -18.24 20.20
CA LYS A 646 -13.70 -18.66 21.59
C LYS A 646 -14.12 -17.56 22.58
N SER A 647 -14.46 -17.92 23.81
CA SER A 647 -14.93 -16.96 24.83
C SER A 647 -13.88 -15.93 25.29
N THR A 648 -12.61 -16.11 24.92
CA THR A 648 -11.52 -15.14 25.13
C THR A 648 -11.38 -14.12 23.99
N VAL A 649 -12.06 -14.31 22.87
CA VAL A 649 -12.02 -13.38 21.73
C VAL A 649 -12.70 -12.06 22.12
N PRO A 650 -12.07 -10.90 21.85
CA PRO A 650 -12.71 -9.61 22.06
C PRO A 650 -13.93 -9.44 21.16
N VAL A 651 -14.91 -8.68 21.62
CA VAL A 651 -16.18 -8.47 20.93
C VAL A 651 -16.28 -7.03 20.47
N HIS A 652 -16.49 -6.85 19.16
CA HIS A 652 -16.92 -5.59 18.57
C HIS A 652 -18.45 -5.57 18.45
N GLU A 653 -19.09 -4.53 18.97
CA GLU A 653 -20.53 -4.30 18.79
C GLU A 653 -20.81 -2.81 18.52
N THR A 654 -21.51 -2.54 17.42
CA THR A 654 -21.98 -1.19 17.07
C THR A 654 -23.35 -0.94 17.69
N MET A 655 -23.48 0.12 18.48
CA MET A 655 -24.72 0.50 19.15
C MET A 655 -25.25 1.85 18.61
N PRO A 656 -26.53 1.92 18.21
CA PRO A 656 -27.14 3.18 17.79
C PRO A 656 -27.29 4.14 18.97
N LEU A 657 -26.91 5.39 18.79
CA LEU A 657 -26.84 6.40 19.83
C LEU A 657 -27.40 7.74 19.33
N ALA A 658 -28.45 8.24 19.98
CA ALA A 658 -28.98 9.57 19.69
C ALA A 658 -27.93 10.66 19.94
N ILE A 659 -27.82 11.63 19.01
CA ILE A 659 -26.75 12.65 18.97
C ILE A 659 -26.52 13.35 20.31
N TYR A 660 -27.57 13.64 21.08
CA TYR A 660 -27.44 14.29 22.40
C TYR A 660 -26.73 13.41 23.44
N LYS A 661 -26.86 12.06 23.38
CA LYS A 661 -26.17 11.13 24.27
C LYS A 661 -24.67 11.00 23.95
N ARG A 662 -24.27 11.23 22.70
CA ARG A 662 -22.84 11.24 22.28
C ARG A 662 -22.04 12.30 23.05
N HIS A 663 -22.63 13.46 23.33
CA HIS A 663 -22.01 14.47 24.18
C HIS A 663 -21.77 13.98 25.62
N ILE A 664 -22.66 13.15 26.18
CA ILE A 664 -22.49 12.58 27.53
C ILE A 664 -21.24 11.67 27.59
N ILE A 665 -20.98 10.87 26.54
CA ILE A 665 -19.82 9.97 26.47
C ILE A 665 -18.51 10.75 26.27
N PHE A 666 -18.50 11.68 25.31
CA PHE A 666 -17.26 12.31 24.84
C PHE A 666 -16.91 13.68 25.47
N ARG A 667 -17.72 14.16 26.43
CA ARG A 667 -17.46 15.41 27.18
C ARG A 667 -16.06 15.45 27.80
N SER A 668 -15.53 16.66 27.96
CA SER A 668 -14.26 16.94 28.65
C SER A 668 -13.08 16.12 28.11
N GLY A 669 -12.97 15.98 26.78
CA GLY A 669 -11.89 15.22 26.14
C GLY A 669 -12.03 13.69 26.30
N GLY A 670 -13.28 13.20 26.29
CA GLY A 670 -13.59 11.77 26.42
C GLY A 670 -13.49 11.23 27.85
N TYR A 671 -13.77 12.04 28.89
CA TYR A 671 -13.61 11.59 30.28
C TYR A 671 -14.47 10.36 30.61
N ASN A 672 -15.76 10.36 30.24
CA ASN A 672 -16.65 9.24 30.53
C ASN A 672 -16.27 7.99 29.70
N ALA A 673 -15.84 8.16 28.45
CA ALA A 673 -15.30 7.06 27.63
C ALA A 673 -14.05 6.43 28.28
N LYS A 674 -13.09 7.26 28.71
CA LYS A 674 -11.86 6.81 29.39
C LYS A 674 -12.13 6.15 30.74
N LEU A 675 -13.13 6.61 31.48
CA LEU A 675 -13.56 5.98 32.73
C LEU A 675 -14.09 4.55 32.48
N ILE A 676 -14.91 4.36 31.45
CA ILE A 676 -15.39 3.03 31.04
C ILE A 676 -14.21 2.18 30.56
N GLU A 677 -13.28 2.74 29.78
CA GLU A 677 -12.06 2.05 29.34
C GLU A 677 -11.20 1.59 30.53
N SER A 678 -11.04 2.40 31.59
CA SER A 678 -10.25 2.03 32.77
C SER A 678 -10.91 0.97 33.66
N GLU A 679 -12.24 0.97 33.80
CA GLU A 679 -12.97 0.02 34.67
C GLU A 679 -13.29 -1.31 33.96
N THR A 680 -13.58 -1.26 32.66
CA THR A 680 -14.05 -2.42 31.88
C THR A 680 -13.01 -2.94 30.88
N GLY A 681 -12.02 -2.14 30.51
CA GLY A 681 -11.13 -2.42 29.37
C GLY A 681 -11.78 -2.21 28.00
N ALA A 682 -13.05 -1.79 27.94
CA ALA A 682 -13.77 -1.59 26.68
C ALA A 682 -13.50 -0.20 26.09
N LYS A 683 -13.04 -0.18 24.84
CA LYS A 683 -12.81 1.04 24.05
C LYS A 683 -14.09 1.45 23.36
N ILE A 684 -14.42 2.74 23.41
CA ILE A 684 -15.59 3.31 22.74
C ILE A 684 -15.11 4.29 21.66
N SER A 685 -15.36 3.94 20.41
CA SER A 685 -15.09 4.77 19.24
C SER A 685 -16.38 5.35 18.66
N ILE A 686 -16.25 6.47 17.96
CA ILE A 686 -17.30 7.01 17.11
C ILE A 686 -17.16 6.33 15.75
N GLU A 687 -18.26 5.79 15.23
CA GLU A 687 -18.31 5.17 13.90
C GLU A 687 -19.00 6.17 12.94
N ASP A 688 -20.24 6.54 13.25
CA ASP A 688 -21.02 7.55 12.52
C ASP A 688 -21.56 8.64 13.48
N ASP A 689 -22.28 9.62 12.93
CA ASP A 689 -23.03 10.57 13.75
C ASP A 689 -24.19 9.93 14.54
N THR A 690 -24.68 8.76 14.12
CA THR A 690 -25.73 7.97 14.78
C THR A 690 -25.24 6.72 15.51
N ASN A 691 -23.98 6.31 15.34
CA ASN A 691 -23.48 4.99 15.74
C ASN A 691 -22.17 5.11 16.53
N ILE A 692 -22.07 4.36 17.64
CA ILE A 692 -20.79 4.17 18.35
C ILE A 692 -20.39 2.70 18.32
N SER A 693 -19.10 2.45 18.10
CA SER A 693 -18.49 1.13 18.17
C SER A 693 -17.94 0.90 19.57
N ILE A 694 -18.31 -0.22 20.19
CA ILE A 694 -17.79 -0.66 21.49
C ILE A 694 -16.95 -1.92 21.26
N PHE A 695 -15.66 -1.84 21.54
CA PHE A 695 -14.72 -2.95 21.46
C PHE A 695 -14.30 -3.38 22.86
N ALA A 696 -14.71 -4.56 23.30
CA ALA A 696 -14.48 -5.06 24.65
C ALA A 696 -13.59 -6.33 24.66
N PRO A 697 -12.71 -6.52 25.68
CA PRO A 697 -11.81 -7.68 25.74
C PRO A 697 -12.50 -9.05 25.81
N ASN A 698 -13.76 -9.10 26.22
CA ASN A 698 -14.62 -10.29 26.19
C ASN A 698 -16.09 -9.86 26.35
N LYS A 699 -17.02 -10.79 26.11
CA LYS A 699 -18.47 -10.52 26.19
C LYS A 699 -18.96 -10.06 27.59
N MET A 700 -18.34 -10.49 28.68
CA MET A 700 -18.76 -10.05 30.02
C MET A 700 -18.43 -8.57 30.25
N LYS A 701 -17.21 -8.15 29.85
CA LYS A 701 -16.80 -6.74 29.90
C LYS A 701 -17.59 -5.85 28.92
N LEU A 702 -18.08 -6.40 27.81
CA LEU A 702 -18.99 -5.67 26.91
C LEU A 702 -20.32 -5.33 27.61
N GLU A 703 -20.95 -6.31 28.26
CA GLU A 703 -22.22 -6.07 28.98
C GLU A 703 -22.01 -5.15 30.20
N GLU A 704 -20.88 -5.26 30.90
CA GLU A 704 -20.50 -4.34 31.98
C GLU A 704 -20.37 -2.89 31.46
N ALA A 705 -19.71 -2.69 30.31
CA ALA A 705 -19.60 -1.37 29.67
C ALA A 705 -20.95 -0.82 29.21
N LYS A 706 -21.85 -1.65 28.65
CA LYS A 706 -23.24 -1.27 28.33
C LYS A 706 -24.03 -0.87 29.59
N MET A 707 -23.89 -1.62 30.69
CA MET A 707 -24.53 -1.28 31.96
C MET A 707 -24.02 0.06 32.52
N MET A 708 -22.71 0.34 32.41
CA MET A 708 -22.16 1.64 32.78
C MET A 708 -22.68 2.78 31.88
N LEU A 709 -22.74 2.58 30.57
CA LEU A 709 -23.31 3.56 29.63
C LEU A 709 -24.79 3.86 29.92
N ASN A 710 -25.61 2.84 30.09
CA ASN A 710 -27.04 3.00 30.41
C ASN A 710 -27.23 3.73 31.73
N LYS A 711 -26.48 3.36 32.78
CA LYS A 711 -26.47 4.06 34.07
C LYS A 711 -26.03 5.53 33.95
N MET A 712 -25.08 5.84 33.07
CA MET A 712 -24.70 7.24 32.78
C MET A 712 -25.85 8.00 32.11
N PHE A 713 -26.53 7.40 31.12
CA PHE A 713 -27.69 8.01 30.46
C PHE A 713 -28.88 8.23 31.41
N GLU A 714 -29.14 7.29 32.32
CA GLU A 714 -30.15 7.42 33.38
C GLU A 714 -29.79 8.52 34.38
N SER A 715 -28.51 8.63 34.76
CA SER A 715 -28.06 9.54 35.82
C SER A 715 -28.16 11.03 35.50
N GLU A 716 -28.21 11.43 34.22
CA GLU A 716 -28.44 12.84 33.83
C GLU A 716 -29.93 13.23 33.80
N GLY A 717 -30.85 12.31 34.14
CA GLY A 717 -32.20 12.64 34.62
C GLY A 717 -33.11 13.34 33.60
N GLU A 718 -33.09 12.89 32.35
CA GLU A 718 -33.84 13.54 31.28
C GLU A 718 -35.35 13.25 31.37
N VAL A 719 -36.15 14.28 31.63
CA VAL A 719 -37.60 14.25 31.46
C VAL A 719 -37.92 14.24 29.97
N GLU A 720 -38.67 13.25 29.48
CA GLU A 720 -39.12 13.22 28.10
C GLU A 720 -40.11 14.37 27.81
N LEU A 721 -39.65 15.34 27.02
CA LEU A 721 -40.47 16.45 26.55
C LEU A 721 -41.03 16.13 25.16
N LEU A 722 -42.36 16.15 25.03
CA LEU A 722 -43.05 15.85 23.78
C LEU A 722 -42.92 17.03 22.80
N PHE A 723 -42.56 16.74 21.55
CA PHE A 723 -42.44 17.76 20.50
C PHE A 723 -43.78 18.48 20.27
N GLY A 724 -43.73 19.80 20.13
CA GLY A 724 -44.91 20.65 19.96
C GLY A 724 -45.72 20.89 21.24
N ALA A 725 -45.44 20.17 22.33
CA ALA A 725 -46.16 20.29 23.59
C ALA A 725 -45.78 21.54 24.40
N MET A 726 -46.63 21.83 25.39
CA MET A 726 -46.75 23.13 26.03
C MET A 726 -46.37 23.07 27.51
N TYR A 727 -45.24 23.69 27.85
CA TYR A 727 -44.64 23.61 29.19
C TYR A 727 -44.68 24.96 29.90
N LYS A 728 -44.99 24.93 31.19
CA LYS A 728 -44.94 26.10 32.10
C LYS A 728 -43.53 26.23 32.64
N ALA A 729 -42.69 26.99 31.94
CA ALA A 729 -41.32 27.22 32.35
C ALA A 729 -41.21 28.37 33.37
N GLU A 730 -40.30 28.25 34.32
CA GLU A 730 -39.99 29.29 35.31
C GLU A 730 -38.74 30.07 34.89
N ILE A 731 -38.81 31.40 34.84
CA ILE A 731 -37.68 32.26 34.48
C ILE A 731 -36.67 32.25 35.62
N THR A 732 -35.47 31.70 35.36
CA THR A 732 -34.37 31.73 36.32
C THR A 732 -33.52 32.98 36.20
N ASP A 733 -33.33 33.50 34.98
CA ASP A 733 -32.49 34.68 34.73
C ASP A 733 -32.87 35.39 33.41
N VAL A 734 -32.53 36.67 33.28
CA VAL A 734 -32.84 37.52 32.12
C VAL A 734 -31.55 38.13 31.58
N LEU A 735 -31.11 37.64 30.42
CA LEU A 735 -29.87 38.04 29.77
C LEU A 735 -30.16 39.05 28.63
N GLU A 736 -29.13 39.76 28.19
CA GLU A 736 -29.24 40.70 27.06
C GLU A 736 -29.77 40.03 25.78
N HIS A 737 -29.38 38.78 25.54
CA HIS A 737 -29.63 38.02 24.31
C HIS A 737 -30.75 36.95 24.44
N GLY A 738 -31.38 36.82 25.60
CA GLY A 738 -32.48 35.87 25.82
C GLY A 738 -32.87 35.72 27.29
N VAL A 739 -33.78 34.79 27.56
CA VAL A 739 -34.25 34.46 28.93
C VAL A 739 -33.87 33.02 29.25
N LEU A 740 -33.24 32.78 30.39
CA LEU A 740 -32.99 31.42 30.89
C LEU A 740 -34.23 30.93 31.63
N VAL A 741 -34.76 29.77 31.21
CA VAL A 741 -35.98 29.19 31.76
C VAL A 741 -35.83 27.70 32.07
N VAL A 742 -36.42 27.26 33.18
CA VAL A 742 -36.43 25.85 33.61
C VAL A 742 -37.80 25.23 33.31
N LEU A 743 -37.82 24.18 32.48
CA LEU A 743 -39.03 23.51 31.99
C LEU A 743 -39.64 22.53 33.01
N HIS A 744 -38.79 21.86 33.80
CA HIS A 744 -39.17 20.94 34.86
C HIS A 744 -38.16 21.04 36.01
N LYS A 745 -38.59 20.80 37.26
CA LYS A 745 -37.69 20.76 38.42
C LYS A 745 -36.61 19.69 38.19
N GLY A 746 -35.34 20.07 38.32
CA GLY A 746 -34.18 19.21 38.05
C GLY A 746 -33.53 19.41 36.67
N MET A 747 -34.22 20.02 35.70
CA MET A 747 -33.60 20.35 34.41
C MET A 747 -32.65 21.55 34.51
N LYS A 748 -31.56 21.51 33.74
CA LYS A 748 -30.66 22.66 33.52
C LYS A 748 -31.44 23.81 32.83
N PRO A 749 -31.19 25.10 33.14
CA PRO A 749 -31.86 26.22 32.47
C PRO A 749 -31.62 26.23 30.95
N VAL A 750 -32.68 26.46 30.19
CA VAL A 750 -32.67 26.50 28.71
C VAL A 750 -32.81 27.95 28.24
N LEU A 751 -31.98 28.36 27.28
CA LEU A 751 -31.99 29.72 26.75
C LEU A 751 -33.09 29.92 25.69
N LEU A 752 -34.11 30.70 26.04
CA LEU A 752 -35.08 31.24 25.10
C LEU A 752 -34.53 32.54 24.47
N LYS A 753 -33.87 32.40 23.31
CA LYS A 753 -33.28 33.53 22.55
C LYS A 753 -34.31 34.61 22.21
N ASN A 754 -33.87 35.87 22.13
CA ASN A 754 -34.74 37.02 21.84
C ASN A 754 -35.64 36.85 20.60
N SER A 755 -35.13 36.22 19.53
CA SER A 755 -35.88 35.89 18.30
C SER A 755 -37.14 35.04 18.50
N ASN A 756 -37.20 34.31 19.63
CA ASN A 756 -38.22 33.33 19.96
C ASN A 756 -39.14 33.78 21.11
N LEU A 757 -38.88 34.95 21.72
CA LEU A 757 -39.68 35.51 22.82
C LEU A 757 -41.03 36.04 22.33
N ASP A 758 -41.03 36.72 21.19
CA ASP A 758 -42.16 37.50 20.68
C ASP A 758 -42.25 37.46 19.15
N THR A 759 -43.38 37.88 18.59
CA THR A 759 -43.60 38.09 17.16
C THR A 759 -42.82 39.28 16.64
N ARG A 760 -42.72 40.35 17.43
CA ARG A 760 -41.88 41.54 17.16
C ARG A 760 -40.39 41.21 17.25
N ASN A 761 -39.55 42.02 16.63
CA ASN A 761 -38.10 41.94 16.84
C ASN A 761 -37.75 42.60 18.18
N VAL A 762 -36.97 41.92 19.03
CA VAL A 762 -36.69 42.33 20.41
C VAL A 762 -35.19 42.41 20.62
N ALA A 763 -34.66 43.61 20.84
CA ALA A 763 -33.23 43.82 21.06
C ALA A 763 -32.74 43.20 22.38
N HIS A 764 -33.50 43.41 23.47
CA HIS A 764 -33.22 42.87 24.80
C HIS A 764 -34.49 42.36 25.49
N ALA A 765 -34.38 41.25 26.22
CA ALA A 765 -35.50 40.60 26.90
C ALA A 765 -36.22 41.50 27.94
N ASN A 766 -35.50 42.46 28.56
CA ASN A 766 -36.05 43.44 29.50
C ASN A 766 -37.19 44.29 28.91
N VAL A 767 -37.22 44.51 27.59
CA VAL A 767 -38.26 45.29 26.90
C VAL A 767 -39.65 44.65 27.02
N LEU A 768 -39.72 43.34 27.27
CA LEU A 768 -40.97 42.60 27.48
C LEU A 768 -41.41 42.54 28.97
N GLY A 769 -40.71 43.23 29.87
CA GLY A 769 -41.09 43.37 31.29
C GLY A 769 -40.99 42.08 32.11
N PHE A 770 -40.20 41.10 31.67
CA PHE A 770 -40.05 39.82 32.36
C PHE A 770 -39.30 39.96 33.69
N LYS A 771 -39.69 39.13 34.67
CA LYS A 771 -39.09 39.09 36.01
C LYS A 771 -38.59 37.68 36.35
N ILE A 772 -37.51 37.62 37.13
CA ILE A 772 -37.02 36.36 37.72
C ILE A 772 -38.12 35.74 38.60
N GLY A 773 -38.28 34.42 38.53
CA GLY A 773 -39.36 33.65 39.17
C GLY A 773 -40.71 33.72 38.43
N GLN A 774 -40.86 34.53 37.37
CA GLN A 774 -42.10 34.57 36.59
C GLN A 774 -42.28 33.28 35.78
N LYS A 775 -43.51 32.74 35.80
CA LYS A 775 -43.87 31.56 35.01
C LYS A 775 -44.41 31.98 33.66
N ILE A 776 -43.84 31.41 32.60
CA ILE A 776 -44.24 31.65 31.21
C ILE A 776 -44.58 30.32 30.55
N ILE A 777 -45.47 30.37 29.54
CA ILE A 777 -45.76 29.20 28.72
C ILE A 777 -44.84 29.24 27.50
N VAL A 778 -44.18 28.12 27.22
CA VAL A 778 -43.34 27.93 26.03
C VAL A 778 -43.69 26.61 25.34
N GLN A 779 -43.63 26.62 24.03
CA GLN A 779 -43.71 25.43 23.21
C GLN A 779 -42.33 24.79 23.08
N TYR A 780 -42.25 23.47 23.25
CA TYR A 780 -41.04 22.71 23.00
C TYR A 780 -40.93 22.34 21.51
N LEU A 781 -39.81 22.69 20.89
CA LEU A 781 -39.53 22.47 19.46
C LEU A 781 -38.46 21.38 19.25
N GLY A 782 -38.40 20.39 20.15
CA GLY A 782 -37.43 19.30 20.10
C GLY A 782 -36.03 19.74 20.53
N ARG A 783 -35.01 18.98 20.12
CA ARG A 783 -33.60 19.36 20.26
C ARG A 783 -33.08 19.92 18.94
N ASP A 784 -32.02 20.71 19.02
CA ASP A 784 -31.20 21.06 17.87
C ASP A 784 -30.44 19.81 17.40
N PRO A 785 -30.59 19.38 16.12
CA PRO A 785 -29.90 18.19 15.62
C PRO A 785 -28.38 18.29 15.68
N ASN A 786 -27.81 19.49 15.63
CA ASN A 786 -26.35 19.68 15.59
C ASN A 786 -25.74 19.85 16.99
N THR A 787 -26.46 20.47 17.93
CA THR A 787 -25.92 20.80 19.27
C THR A 787 -26.54 20.00 20.42
N GLY A 788 -27.64 19.29 20.18
CA GLY A 788 -28.36 18.51 21.20
C GLY A 788 -29.12 19.36 22.23
N TYR A 789 -29.02 20.70 22.21
CA TYR A 789 -29.72 21.57 23.15
C TYR A 789 -31.23 21.63 22.86
N HIS A 790 -32.02 21.78 23.93
CA HIS A 790 -33.47 21.97 23.85
C HIS A 790 -33.83 23.27 23.10
N ARG A 791 -34.67 23.15 22.06
CA ARG A 791 -35.23 24.29 21.33
C ARG A 791 -36.60 24.63 21.91
N ILE A 792 -36.80 25.90 22.25
CA ILE A 792 -38.06 26.42 22.80
C ILE A 792 -38.48 27.71 22.10
N SER A 793 -39.80 27.94 22.07
CA SER A 793 -40.42 29.12 21.47
C SER A 793 -41.62 29.59 22.27
N ARG A 794 -41.73 30.91 22.45
CA ARG A 794 -42.94 31.59 22.92
C ARG A 794 -43.69 32.25 21.76
N LYS A 795 -42.95 32.70 20.73
CA LYS A 795 -43.47 33.32 19.49
C LYS A 795 -44.64 32.56 18.86
N THR A 796 -44.56 31.22 18.81
CA THR A 796 -45.62 30.37 18.19
C THR A 796 -46.99 30.50 18.84
N LEU A 797 -47.05 31.01 20.08
CA LEU A 797 -48.28 31.15 20.86
C LEU A 797 -49.01 32.47 20.59
N GLN A 798 -48.32 33.46 20.03
CA GLN A 798 -48.92 34.74 19.65
C GLN A 798 -49.58 34.70 18.25
N SER A 799 -49.21 33.71 17.44
CA SER A 799 -49.87 33.39 16.15
C SER A 799 -51.16 32.56 16.30
N ALA A 800 -51.59 32.24 17.53
CA ALA A 800 -52.73 31.36 17.80
C ALA A 800 -54.09 32.09 17.74
N SER A 801 -54.46 32.63 16.57
CA SER A 801 -55.84 33.06 16.26
C SER A 801 -56.39 32.20 15.12
N LEU A 802 -57.16 31.16 15.45
CA LEU A 802 -57.81 30.26 14.50
C LEU A 802 -59.32 30.17 14.79
N PRO A 803 -60.16 29.99 13.75
CA PRO A 803 -61.61 29.95 13.90
C PRO A 803 -62.08 28.65 14.57
N VAL A 804 -63.26 28.72 15.21
CA VAL A 804 -63.92 27.56 15.82
C VAL A 804 -64.63 26.73 14.74
N GLN A 805 -64.36 25.43 14.72
CA GLN A 805 -65.22 24.44 14.08
C GLN A 805 -65.43 23.29 15.07
N ASN A 806 -66.69 22.94 15.33
CA ASN A 806 -67.06 22.05 16.43
C ASN A 806 -66.74 20.58 16.10
N MET A 807 -66.17 19.86 17.07
CA MET A 807 -66.09 18.40 17.00
C MET A 807 -67.41 17.77 17.45
N VAL A 808 -67.94 16.87 16.64
CA VAL A 808 -68.83 15.78 17.06
C VAL A 808 -67.99 14.49 17.01
N GLN A 809 -68.20 13.58 17.95
CA GLN A 809 -67.46 12.32 18.02
C GLN A 809 -68.11 11.27 17.11
N GLU A 810 -67.29 10.57 16.33
CA GLU A 810 -67.52 9.17 15.95
C GLU A 810 -66.21 8.39 16.09
N GLU A 811 -66.29 7.08 16.34
CA GLU A 811 -65.15 6.22 16.62
C GLU A 811 -64.77 5.35 15.41
N GLY A 812 -63.48 5.08 15.24
CA GLY A 812 -62.98 3.86 14.58
C GLY A 812 -63.24 3.70 13.08
N ALA A 813 -62.41 4.31 12.22
CA ALA A 813 -62.26 3.92 10.82
C ALA A 813 -60.78 3.89 10.38
N THR A 814 -60.51 3.17 9.30
CA THR A 814 -59.19 2.92 8.70
C THR A 814 -58.49 4.19 8.19
N LYS A 815 -57.15 4.18 8.16
CA LYS A 815 -56.36 5.20 7.46
C LYS A 815 -56.53 5.06 5.93
N GLU A 816 -57.18 6.04 5.32
CA GLU A 816 -57.00 6.36 3.89
C GLU A 816 -56.30 7.73 3.72
N PRO A 817 -55.74 8.04 2.53
CA PRO A 817 -54.71 9.07 2.42
C PRO A 817 -55.20 10.45 1.92
N TYR A 818 -54.35 11.45 2.22
CA TYR A 818 -54.26 12.82 1.66
C TYR A 818 -55.10 13.95 2.27
N PRO A 819 -54.52 15.16 2.42
CA PRO A 819 -55.21 16.36 2.88
C PRO A 819 -56.01 17.04 1.75
N PRO A 820 -57.07 17.82 2.07
CA PRO A 820 -57.93 18.48 1.10
C PRO A 820 -57.28 19.74 0.51
N ASN A 821 -56.37 19.55 -0.45
CA ASN A 821 -55.94 20.56 -1.43
C ASN A 821 -55.22 19.88 -2.62
N ALA A 822 -55.85 18.87 -3.21
CA ALA A 822 -55.44 18.37 -4.52
C ALA A 822 -55.74 19.42 -5.59
N PRO A 823 -54.84 19.69 -6.56
CA PRO A 823 -55.18 20.49 -7.73
C PRO A 823 -56.36 19.85 -8.47
N THR A 824 -57.28 20.67 -8.97
CA THR A 824 -58.48 20.21 -9.69
C THR A 824 -58.08 19.29 -10.84
N ALA A 825 -58.84 18.20 -11.10
CA ALA A 825 -58.47 17.18 -12.09
C ALA A 825 -58.15 17.77 -13.49
N HIS A 826 -58.84 18.84 -13.90
CA HIS A 826 -58.57 19.58 -15.14
C HIS A 826 -57.14 20.19 -15.19
N ILE A 827 -56.59 20.63 -14.05
CA ILE A 827 -55.22 21.16 -13.96
C ILE A 827 -54.22 20.01 -14.13
N LEU A 828 -54.45 18.88 -13.45
CA LEU A 828 -53.60 17.69 -13.60
C LEU A 828 -53.61 17.15 -15.04
N GLN A 829 -54.77 17.13 -15.71
CA GLN A 829 -54.86 16.75 -17.11
C GLN A 829 -54.05 17.70 -18.00
N LYS A 830 -54.24 19.03 -17.86
CA LYS A 830 -53.49 20.03 -18.63
C LYS A 830 -51.97 19.92 -18.42
N LEU A 831 -51.52 19.67 -17.19
CA LEU A 831 -50.12 19.44 -16.86
C LEU A 831 -49.60 18.14 -17.50
N SER A 832 -50.38 17.06 -17.47
CA SER A 832 -50.05 15.77 -18.09
C SER A 832 -49.90 15.93 -19.61
N ASP A 833 -50.84 16.61 -20.25
CA ASP A 833 -50.86 16.83 -21.70
C ASP A 833 -49.67 17.72 -22.12
N ALA A 834 -49.36 18.77 -21.36
CA ALA A 834 -48.23 19.67 -21.61
C ALA A 834 -46.86 18.99 -21.44
N LEU A 835 -46.69 18.16 -20.39
CA LEU A 835 -45.45 17.40 -20.19
C LEU A 835 -45.29 16.29 -21.24
N SER A 836 -46.38 15.60 -21.60
CA SER A 836 -46.35 14.51 -22.61
C SER A 836 -46.16 15.00 -24.05
N SER A 837 -46.35 16.30 -24.29
CA SER A 837 -46.12 16.97 -25.59
C SER A 837 -44.86 17.84 -25.61
N PHE A 838 -44.04 17.82 -24.55
CA PHE A 838 -42.83 18.62 -24.45
C PHE A 838 -41.69 18.04 -25.32
N THR A 839 -41.67 18.46 -26.59
CA THR A 839 -40.48 18.38 -27.46
C THR A 839 -39.66 19.67 -27.35
N VAL A 840 -38.36 19.59 -27.66
CA VAL A 840 -37.43 20.72 -27.51
C VAL A 840 -37.85 21.89 -28.41
N PRO A 841 -37.96 23.13 -27.89
CA PRO A 841 -38.23 24.30 -28.72
C PRO A 841 -37.11 24.57 -29.74
N ASP A 842 -37.48 24.96 -30.97
CA ASP A 842 -36.56 25.43 -32.01
C ASP A 842 -35.60 26.52 -31.48
N GLU A 843 -34.34 26.48 -31.90
CA GLU A 843 -33.27 27.42 -31.47
C GLU A 843 -33.69 28.90 -31.60
N LYS A 844 -34.50 29.21 -32.62
CA LYS A 844 -35.02 30.56 -32.93
C LYS A 844 -35.97 31.14 -31.88
N ILE A 845 -36.39 30.36 -30.88
CA ILE A 845 -37.26 30.81 -29.79
C ILE A 845 -36.44 31.39 -28.61
N LEU A 846 -35.11 31.20 -28.59
CA LEU A 846 -34.21 31.57 -27.49
C LEU A 846 -33.50 32.93 -27.65
N GLU A 847 -34.08 33.89 -28.40
CA GLU A 847 -33.48 35.23 -28.55
C GLU A 847 -33.40 35.99 -27.20
N ARG A 848 -32.17 36.32 -26.77
CA ARG A 848 -31.91 37.21 -25.62
C ARG A 848 -32.45 38.62 -25.89
N THR A 849 -33.54 39.00 -25.23
CA THR A 849 -33.90 40.41 -25.07
C THR A 849 -33.13 41.04 -23.89
N SER A 850 -32.88 42.35 -23.94
CA SER A 850 -32.07 43.09 -22.94
C SER A 850 -32.79 43.34 -21.60
N LYS A 851 -33.70 42.44 -21.19
CA LYS A 851 -34.47 42.48 -19.94
C LYS A 851 -34.59 41.09 -19.30
N GLY A 852 -33.51 40.31 -19.35
CA GLY A 852 -33.44 38.94 -18.84
C GLY A 852 -34.25 37.95 -19.69
N PHE A 853 -34.44 36.73 -19.15
CA PHE A 853 -35.30 35.74 -19.79
C PHE A 853 -36.77 36.18 -19.73
N SER A 854 -37.30 36.65 -20.86
CA SER A 854 -38.75 36.69 -21.05
C SER A 854 -39.32 35.30 -20.84
N LYS A 855 -40.45 35.21 -20.12
CA LYS A 855 -41.09 33.98 -19.61
C LYS A 855 -40.84 32.72 -20.45
N SER A 856 -40.47 31.63 -19.75
CA SER A 856 -40.49 30.25 -20.24
C SER A 856 -41.68 29.97 -21.18
N PRO A 857 -41.48 29.30 -22.34
CA PRO A 857 -42.56 29.00 -23.29
C PRO A 857 -43.71 28.16 -22.71
N VAL A 858 -43.50 27.48 -21.58
CA VAL A 858 -44.48 26.58 -20.94
C VAL A 858 -44.61 26.94 -19.46
N GLN A 859 -45.58 27.80 -19.14
CA GLN A 859 -45.86 28.23 -17.76
C GLN A 859 -46.27 27.03 -16.86
N GLU A 860 -46.90 26.04 -17.48
CA GLU A 860 -47.35 24.77 -16.90
C GLU A 860 -46.20 23.95 -16.30
N ILE A 861 -44.99 24.01 -16.88
CA ILE A 861 -43.83 23.26 -16.37
C ILE A 861 -43.26 23.93 -15.10
N ASP A 862 -43.23 25.27 -15.06
CA ASP A 862 -42.82 26.00 -13.87
C ASP A 862 -43.87 25.87 -12.75
N GLU A 863 -45.17 25.87 -13.09
CA GLU A 863 -46.26 25.54 -12.16
C GLU A 863 -46.14 24.11 -11.61
N TYR A 864 -45.69 23.13 -12.41
CA TYR A 864 -45.42 21.77 -11.94
C TYR A 864 -44.27 21.72 -10.93
N PHE A 865 -43.12 22.33 -11.23
CA PHE A 865 -41.98 22.32 -10.31
C PHE A 865 -42.31 23.09 -9.01
N GLU A 866 -43.01 24.23 -9.10
CA GLU A 866 -43.55 24.92 -7.92
C GLU A 866 -44.47 24.04 -7.08
N LEU A 867 -45.34 23.24 -7.71
CA LEU A 867 -46.24 22.33 -7.02
C LEU A 867 -45.49 21.18 -6.33
N VAL A 868 -44.50 20.58 -6.99
CA VAL A 868 -43.66 19.52 -6.40
C VAL A 868 -42.85 20.05 -5.22
N ALA A 869 -42.26 21.25 -5.31
CA ALA A 869 -41.53 21.87 -4.21
C ALA A 869 -42.43 22.11 -2.97
N LYS A 870 -43.70 22.48 -3.19
CA LYS A 870 -44.69 22.73 -2.11
C LYS A 870 -45.30 21.45 -1.52
N VAL A 871 -45.52 20.42 -2.34
CA VAL A 871 -46.24 19.18 -1.96
C VAL A 871 -45.28 18.05 -1.54
N GLY A 872 -44.01 18.12 -1.94
CA GLY A 872 -42.94 17.21 -1.51
C GLY A 872 -42.92 15.83 -2.16
N ARG A 873 -43.63 15.66 -3.28
CA ARG A 873 -43.67 14.42 -4.06
C ARG A 873 -43.91 14.70 -5.55
N PRO A 874 -43.35 13.90 -6.47
CA PRO A 874 -43.74 13.96 -7.89
C PRO A 874 -45.22 13.58 -8.04
N LEU A 875 -45.85 14.05 -9.12
CA LEU A 875 -47.24 13.69 -9.47
C LEU A 875 -47.34 12.90 -10.78
N PHE A 876 -46.25 12.83 -11.55
CA PHE A 876 -46.12 12.09 -12.81
C PHE A 876 -44.90 11.17 -12.75
N LYS A 877 -44.89 10.12 -13.59
CA LYS A 877 -43.77 9.17 -13.69
C LYS A 877 -42.49 9.86 -14.16
N TRP A 878 -41.33 9.33 -13.75
CA TRP A 878 -40.02 9.92 -14.04
C TRP A 878 -39.81 10.14 -15.54
N ASP A 879 -40.19 9.18 -16.38
CA ASP A 879 -40.03 9.20 -17.83
C ASP A 879 -40.70 10.41 -18.50
N ILE A 880 -41.84 10.85 -17.94
CA ILE A 880 -42.64 11.99 -18.42
C ILE A 880 -41.99 13.34 -18.03
N ILE A 881 -41.32 13.39 -16.87
CA ILE A 881 -40.77 14.64 -16.30
C ILE A 881 -39.26 14.81 -16.50
N ARG A 882 -38.53 13.73 -16.80
CA ARG A 882 -37.07 13.68 -16.96
C ARG A 882 -36.56 14.71 -17.98
N CYS A 883 -37.18 14.80 -19.14
CA CYS A 883 -36.78 15.74 -20.20
C CYS A 883 -37.03 17.20 -19.80
N ALA A 884 -38.19 17.50 -19.23
CA ALA A 884 -38.52 18.83 -18.71
C ALA A 884 -37.61 19.24 -17.53
N PHE A 885 -37.21 18.28 -16.68
CA PHE A 885 -36.28 18.50 -15.57
C PHE A 885 -34.85 18.80 -16.03
N LEU A 886 -34.31 18.02 -16.97
CA LEU A 886 -32.98 18.26 -17.53
C LEU A 886 -32.89 19.61 -18.24
N TRP A 887 -33.92 19.94 -19.04
CA TRP A 887 -34.03 21.26 -19.67
C TRP A 887 -34.09 22.40 -18.64
N LYS A 888 -34.94 22.29 -17.61
CA LYS A 888 -35.06 23.34 -16.57
C LYS A 888 -33.77 23.49 -15.77
N LEU A 889 -33.08 22.39 -15.46
CA LEU A 889 -31.79 22.38 -14.77
C LEU A 889 -30.74 23.18 -15.55
N GLU A 890 -30.60 22.93 -16.86
CA GLU A 890 -29.68 23.66 -17.72
C GLU A 890 -30.02 25.16 -17.86
N GLN A 891 -31.30 25.49 -18.01
CA GLN A 891 -31.77 26.89 -18.07
C GLN A 891 -31.43 27.64 -16.78
N THR A 892 -31.77 27.09 -15.61
CA THR A 892 -31.54 27.75 -14.31
C THR A 892 -30.04 27.87 -13.97
N MET A 893 -29.21 26.90 -14.37
CA MET A 893 -27.75 27.01 -14.24
C MET A 893 -27.19 28.16 -15.12
N SER A 894 -27.70 28.28 -16.35
CA SER A 894 -27.30 29.33 -17.30
C SER A 894 -27.76 30.74 -16.87
N GLU A 895 -28.92 30.85 -16.25
CA GLU A 895 -29.45 32.10 -15.67
C GLU A 895 -28.57 32.60 -14.51
N MET A 896 -28.18 31.72 -13.58
CA MET A 896 -27.33 32.07 -12.44
C MET A 896 -25.97 32.65 -12.86
N LEU A 897 -25.36 32.08 -13.91
CA LEU A 897 -24.14 32.59 -14.53
C LEU A 897 -24.29 34.02 -15.07
N CYS A 898 -25.40 34.32 -15.75
CA CYS A 898 -25.66 35.65 -16.26
C CYS A 898 -25.80 36.66 -15.11
N ILE A 899 -26.53 36.29 -14.06
CA ILE A 899 -26.74 37.14 -12.88
C ILE A 899 -25.41 37.45 -12.16
N GLU A 900 -24.51 36.48 -11.99
CA GLU A 900 -23.22 36.71 -11.32
C GLU A 900 -22.30 37.63 -12.15
N VAL A 901 -22.28 37.49 -13.48
CA VAL A 901 -21.53 38.37 -14.38
C VAL A 901 -22.10 39.80 -14.41
N GLU A 902 -23.43 39.95 -14.42
CA GLU A 902 -24.09 41.26 -14.37
C GLU A 902 -23.88 42.01 -13.03
N ASN A 903 -23.62 41.30 -11.93
CA ASN A 903 -23.35 41.88 -10.62
C ASN A 903 -21.84 42.10 -10.31
N ALA A 904 -20.93 41.74 -11.22
CA ALA A 904 -19.47 41.86 -11.02
C ALA A 904 -18.95 43.30 -11.28
N VAL A 905 -19.16 44.21 -10.32
CA VAL A 905 -18.89 45.65 -10.49
C VAL A 905 -17.40 46.01 -10.35
N THR A 906 -16.57 45.26 -9.60
CA THR A 906 -15.16 45.62 -9.36
C THR A 906 -14.14 44.64 -9.93
N GLU A 907 -12.90 45.10 -10.11
CA GLU A 907 -11.75 44.30 -10.54
C GLU A 907 -11.41 43.13 -9.59
N ASP A 908 -11.68 43.27 -8.29
CA ASP A 908 -11.44 42.19 -7.33
C ASP A 908 -12.59 41.18 -7.27
N ASP A 909 -13.84 41.59 -7.54
CA ASP A 909 -14.96 40.65 -7.70
C ASP A 909 -14.67 39.66 -8.85
N LYS A 910 -14.18 40.18 -10.00
CA LYS A 910 -13.80 39.37 -11.19
C LYS A 910 -12.78 38.28 -10.86
N LYS A 911 -11.82 38.55 -9.97
CA LYS A 911 -10.81 37.56 -9.52
C LYS A 911 -11.38 36.44 -8.66
N THR A 912 -12.64 36.55 -8.21
CA THR A 912 -13.32 35.53 -7.41
C THR A 912 -14.37 34.72 -8.18
N LEU A 913 -14.52 35.00 -9.48
CA LEU A 913 -15.21 34.13 -10.42
C LEU A 913 -14.46 32.80 -10.57
N ILE A 914 -15.19 31.74 -10.89
CA ILE A 914 -14.60 30.43 -11.21
C ILE A 914 -13.93 30.52 -12.59
N SER A 915 -12.90 29.71 -12.86
CA SER A 915 -12.41 29.56 -14.24
C SER A 915 -13.52 29.00 -15.14
N ASP A 916 -13.52 29.40 -16.41
CA ASP A 916 -14.54 28.95 -17.37
C ASP A 916 -14.48 27.42 -17.55
N ASP A 917 -13.26 26.84 -17.52
CA ASP A 917 -13.02 25.39 -17.63
C ASP A 917 -13.55 24.59 -16.43
N ASP A 918 -13.24 24.99 -15.19
CA ASP A 918 -13.74 24.32 -13.98
C ASP A 918 -15.28 24.32 -13.96
N LEU A 919 -15.89 25.45 -14.36
CA LEU A 919 -17.33 25.62 -14.38
C LEU A 919 -18.01 24.82 -15.52
N ARG A 920 -17.39 24.74 -16.70
CA ARG A 920 -17.81 23.84 -17.79
C ARG A 920 -17.81 22.38 -17.33
N GLN A 921 -16.72 21.93 -16.70
CA GLN A 921 -16.61 20.56 -16.15
C GLN A 921 -17.68 20.27 -15.09
N GLN A 922 -17.89 21.18 -14.14
CA GLN A 922 -18.95 21.00 -13.12
C GLN A 922 -20.36 20.98 -13.74
N ARG A 923 -20.65 21.83 -14.74
CA ARG A 923 -21.94 21.81 -15.45
C ARG A 923 -22.17 20.50 -16.17
N GLN A 924 -21.18 20.01 -16.91
CA GLN A 924 -21.28 18.75 -17.66
C GLN A 924 -21.46 17.54 -16.73
N PHE A 925 -20.70 17.46 -15.63
CA PHE A 925 -20.86 16.42 -14.62
C PHE A 925 -22.27 16.41 -13.99
N ILE A 926 -22.79 17.58 -13.63
CA ILE A 926 -24.14 17.74 -13.06
C ILE A 926 -25.23 17.26 -14.02
N LEU A 927 -25.15 17.64 -15.30
CA LEU A 927 -26.15 17.26 -16.31
C LEU A 927 -26.05 15.77 -16.67
N GLN A 928 -24.83 15.22 -16.78
CA GLN A 928 -24.64 13.79 -17.00
C GLN A 928 -25.21 12.97 -15.83
N LYS A 929 -24.88 13.29 -14.58
CA LYS A 929 -25.40 12.55 -13.41
C LYS A 929 -26.91 12.66 -13.25
N ALA A 930 -27.52 13.78 -13.62
CA ALA A 930 -28.97 13.92 -13.65
C ALA A 930 -29.64 13.06 -14.75
N ALA A 931 -28.94 12.77 -15.85
CA ALA A 931 -29.41 11.89 -16.92
C ALA A 931 -29.18 10.39 -16.64
N GLU A 932 -28.31 10.04 -15.70
CA GLU A 932 -28.07 8.67 -15.25
C GLU A 932 -29.12 8.15 -14.23
N PHE A 933 -30.16 8.93 -13.91
CA PHE A 933 -31.23 8.49 -13.00
C PHE A 933 -32.26 7.56 -13.67
N ASP A 934 -32.33 6.31 -13.18
CA ASP A 934 -33.32 5.29 -13.56
C ASP A 934 -34.76 5.58 -13.05
N GLY A 935 -34.91 6.52 -12.12
CA GLY A 935 -36.18 6.86 -11.49
C GLY A 935 -36.12 8.21 -10.79
N THR A 936 -37.23 8.66 -10.21
CA THR A 936 -37.25 9.99 -9.55
C THR A 936 -36.31 9.99 -8.35
N PRO A 937 -35.28 10.85 -8.27
CA PRO A 937 -34.33 10.85 -7.16
C PRO A 937 -35.03 11.23 -5.84
N PHE A 938 -34.61 10.67 -4.71
CA PHE A 938 -35.22 11.02 -3.40
C PHE A 938 -35.14 12.52 -3.09
N THR A 939 -34.10 13.21 -3.58
CA THR A 939 -33.90 14.65 -3.47
C THR A 939 -34.77 15.49 -4.42
N PHE A 940 -35.67 14.92 -5.23
CA PHE A 940 -36.39 15.65 -6.27
C PHE A 940 -37.16 16.89 -5.78
N GLN A 941 -37.78 16.86 -4.60
CA GLN A 941 -38.37 18.07 -3.99
C GLN A 941 -37.32 19.18 -3.83
N ARG A 942 -36.15 18.85 -3.26
CA ARG A 942 -35.08 19.80 -3.00
C ARG A 942 -34.41 20.28 -4.29
N LEU A 943 -34.39 19.46 -5.33
CA LEU A 943 -33.98 19.88 -6.67
C LEU A 943 -34.98 20.88 -7.26
N CYS A 944 -36.28 20.63 -7.18
CA CYS A 944 -37.31 21.60 -7.59
C CYS A 944 -37.17 22.94 -6.84
N GLU A 945 -36.96 22.93 -5.53
CA GLU A 945 -36.67 24.14 -4.73
C GLU A 945 -35.45 24.93 -5.23
N LEU A 946 -34.43 24.25 -5.77
CA LEU A 946 -33.23 24.86 -6.34
C LEU A 946 -33.43 25.37 -7.79
N LEU A 947 -34.48 24.94 -8.49
CA LEU A 947 -34.80 25.37 -9.86
C LEU A 947 -35.71 26.62 -9.92
N ILE A 948 -36.61 26.79 -8.95
CA ILE A 948 -37.65 27.84 -8.98
C ILE A 948 -37.08 29.24 -8.66
N SER A 949 -36.08 29.34 -7.79
CA SER A 949 -35.56 30.63 -7.30
C SER A 949 -34.13 30.51 -6.77
N PRO A 950 -33.14 30.20 -7.62
CA PRO A 950 -31.76 29.96 -7.17
C PRO A 950 -31.13 31.21 -6.53
N SER A 951 -31.32 32.38 -7.13
CA SER A 951 -30.79 33.69 -6.73
C SER A 951 -31.32 34.18 -5.37
N ARG A 952 -32.46 33.66 -4.92
CA ARG A 952 -33.03 33.91 -3.58
C ARG A 952 -32.21 33.26 -2.47
N HIS A 953 -31.50 32.17 -2.78
CA HIS A 953 -30.77 31.34 -1.82
C HIS A 953 -29.25 31.38 -2.03
N TYR A 954 -28.79 31.62 -3.24
CA TYR A 954 -27.38 31.62 -3.64
C TYR A 954 -27.04 32.91 -4.41
N LYS A 955 -26.08 33.68 -3.89
CA LYS A 955 -25.57 34.91 -4.54
C LYS A 955 -24.34 34.70 -5.43
N ARG A 956 -23.81 33.49 -5.45
CA ARG A 956 -22.63 33.08 -6.24
C ARG A 956 -22.91 31.72 -6.86
N THR A 957 -22.45 31.49 -8.07
CA THR A 957 -22.70 30.25 -8.82
C THR A 957 -21.89 29.09 -8.25
N ASP A 958 -20.71 29.34 -7.66
CA ASP A 958 -19.89 28.30 -7.01
C ASP A 958 -20.65 27.54 -5.91
N LYS A 959 -21.43 28.27 -5.11
CA LYS A 959 -22.25 27.71 -4.03
C LYS A 959 -23.56 27.13 -4.54
N TYR A 960 -24.04 27.57 -5.70
CA TYR A 960 -25.21 27.00 -6.36
C TYR A 960 -24.89 25.65 -7.02
N LEU A 961 -23.82 25.57 -7.83
CA LEU A 961 -23.36 24.34 -8.47
C LEU A 961 -23.04 23.25 -7.43
N ARG A 962 -22.28 23.57 -6.39
CA ARG A 962 -22.02 22.63 -5.27
C ARG A 962 -23.29 22.20 -4.52
N ALA A 963 -24.34 23.03 -4.52
CA ALA A 963 -25.63 22.66 -3.93
C ALA A 963 -26.44 21.73 -4.84
N LEU A 964 -26.42 21.94 -6.16
CA LEU A 964 -26.98 21.00 -7.15
C LEU A 964 -26.24 19.66 -7.11
N GLU A 965 -24.91 19.69 -7.25
CA GLU A 965 -24.01 18.53 -7.18
C GLU A 965 -24.29 17.65 -5.96
N LYS A 966 -24.37 18.25 -4.76
CA LYS A 966 -24.66 17.52 -3.51
C LYS A 966 -26.06 16.88 -3.48
N ASN A 967 -27.04 17.42 -4.21
CA ASN A 967 -28.39 16.84 -4.30
C ASN A 967 -28.55 15.88 -5.50
N ILE A 968 -27.61 15.89 -6.45
CA ILE A 968 -27.60 15.02 -7.63
C ILE A 968 -26.72 13.77 -7.43
N ASN A 969 -25.66 13.85 -6.62
CA ASN A 969 -24.85 12.69 -6.20
C ASN A 969 -25.58 11.77 -5.17
N VAL A 970 -26.86 11.47 -5.41
CA VAL A 970 -27.74 10.72 -4.52
C VAL A 970 -28.11 9.37 -5.15
N VAL A 971 -27.54 8.29 -4.62
CA VAL A 971 -27.66 6.90 -5.12
C VAL A 971 -29.00 6.24 -4.75
N THR A 972 -30.08 7.03 -4.61
CA THR A 972 -31.39 6.54 -4.17
C THR A 972 -32.54 7.20 -4.93
N THR A 973 -33.37 6.36 -5.55
CA THR A 973 -34.57 6.75 -6.29
C THR A 973 -35.83 6.28 -5.55
N ILE A 974 -36.97 6.87 -5.90
CA ILE A 974 -38.29 6.55 -5.36
C ILE A 974 -39.11 5.82 -6.44
N THR A 975 -39.65 4.66 -6.09
CA THR A 975 -40.55 3.84 -6.92
C THR A 975 -41.98 4.38 -6.93
N GLU A 976 -42.83 3.86 -7.82
CA GLU A 976 -44.27 4.17 -7.83
C GLU A 976 -45.01 3.76 -6.55
N SER A 977 -44.48 2.81 -5.77
CA SER A 977 -44.96 2.46 -4.42
C SER A 977 -44.57 3.48 -3.33
N GLY A 978 -43.71 4.46 -3.65
CA GLY A 978 -43.16 5.42 -2.67
C GLY A 978 -42.01 4.88 -1.83
N GLU A 979 -41.50 3.70 -2.16
CA GLU A 979 -40.36 3.06 -1.49
C GLU A 979 -39.04 3.63 -2.02
N ARG A 980 -37.99 3.60 -1.20
CA ARG A 980 -36.65 4.09 -1.57
C ARG A 980 -35.78 2.90 -1.95
N VAL A 981 -35.33 2.85 -3.20
CA VAL A 981 -34.37 1.84 -3.68
C VAL A 981 -32.96 2.39 -3.50
N THR A 982 -32.04 1.55 -3.00
CA THR A 982 -30.65 1.89 -2.68
C THR A 982 -29.69 1.02 -3.48
N GLY A 983 -29.06 1.59 -4.50
CA GLY A 983 -28.14 0.87 -5.38
C GLY A 983 -28.83 0.01 -6.45
N VAL A 984 -28.02 -0.51 -7.37
CA VAL A 984 -28.48 -1.23 -8.58
C VAL A 984 -28.56 -2.73 -8.30
N GLU A 985 -29.78 -3.25 -8.24
CA GLU A 985 -30.07 -4.64 -8.61
C GLU A 985 -30.93 -4.65 -9.89
N PRO A 986 -30.56 -5.43 -10.93
CA PRO A 986 -31.39 -5.55 -12.12
C PRO A 986 -32.66 -6.37 -11.81
N PHE A 987 -33.83 -5.77 -11.98
CA PHE A 987 -35.11 -6.43 -11.72
C PHE A 987 -35.31 -7.66 -12.63
N PRO A 988 -35.52 -8.87 -12.07
CA PRO A 988 -35.75 -10.06 -12.87
C PRO A 988 -37.23 -10.21 -13.23
N GLY A 989 -37.57 -10.01 -14.50
CA GLY A 989 -38.89 -10.33 -15.04
C GLY A 989 -39.28 -9.51 -16.26
N GLU A 990 -39.46 -10.18 -17.41
CA GLU A 990 -40.04 -9.58 -18.60
C GLU A 990 -41.52 -9.24 -18.36
N LEU A 991 -41.90 -7.98 -18.61
CA LEU A 991 -43.28 -7.61 -18.92
C LEU A 991 -43.28 -6.81 -20.21
N ASP A 992 -43.87 -7.41 -21.25
CA ASP A 992 -43.77 -6.97 -22.63
C ASP A 992 -44.62 -5.71 -22.88
N ILE A 993 -43.95 -4.56 -23.07
CA ILE A 993 -44.54 -3.30 -23.50
C ILE A 993 -43.63 -2.72 -24.59
N SER A 994 -44.18 -2.46 -25.77
CA SER A 994 -43.41 -2.12 -26.97
C SER A 994 -42.77 -0.72 -26.90
N PRO A 995 -41.55 -0.55 -27.46
CA PRO A 995 -40.74 0.65 -27.23
C PRO A 995 -41.02 1.79 -28.24
N THR A 996 -41.50 2.93 -27.76
CA THR A 996 -41.55 4.18 -28.55
C THR A 996 -41.17 5.41 -27.74
N LEU A 997 -39.88 5.55 -27.43
CA LEU A 997 -39.11 6.81 -27.42
C LEU A 997 -37.68 6.51 -26.94
N ARG A 998 -36.84 5.96 -27.83
CA ARG A 998 -35.39 6.06 -27.64
C ARG A 998 -34.99 7.50 -27.86
N ILE A 999 -34.24 8.07 -26.92
CA ILE A 999 -33.47 9.29 -27.16
C ILE A 999 -32.23 8.84 -27.94
N GLU A 1000 -32.36 8.78 -29.27
CA GLU A 1000 -31.22 8.59 -30.16
C GLU A 1000 -30.57 9.97 -30.37
N GLU A 1001 -29.24 10.02 -30.20
CA GLU A 1001 -28.39 11.22 -30.06
C GLU A 1001 -28.48 11.99 -28.71
N PRO A 1002 -27.34 12.53 -28.19
CA PRO A 1002 -27.33 13.26 -26.93
C PRO A 1002 -28.00 14.64 -27.05
N PHE A 1003 -28.95 14.91 -26.16
CA PHE A 1003 -29.87 16.07 -26.10
C PHE A 1003 -29.21 17.49 -26.08
N PHE A 1004 -27.88 17.60 -26.05
CA PHE A 1004 -27.19 18.87 -25.93
C PHE A 1004 -27.10 19.59 -27.28
N VAL A 1005 -27.94 20.61 -27.47
CA VAL A 1005 -27.77 21.61 -28.52
C VAL A 1005 -26.37 22.20 -28.41
N GLN A 1006 -25.64 22.32 -29.52
CA GLN A 1006 -24.39 23.08 -29.59
C GLN A 1006 -24.68 24.58 -29.50
N VAL A 1007 -24.94 25.09 -28.29
CA VAL A 1007 -25.16 26.52 -28.04
C VAL A 1007 -23.82 27.27 -28.01
N ASP A 1008 -23.04 27.13 -29.08
CA ASP A 1008 -21.69 27.70 -29.24
C ASP A 1008 -21.70 29.25 -29.10
N GLU A 1009 -22.86 29.90 -29.27
CA GLU A 1009 -23.05 31.35 -29.08
C GLU A 1009 -23.25 31.77 -27.60
N CYS A 1010 -23.58 30.86 -26.68
CA CYS A 1010 -23.58 31.16 -25.24
C CYS A 1010 -22.16 31.17 -24.66
N ASP A 1011 -21.22 30.49 -25.33
CA ASP A 1011 -19.87 30.18 -24.86
C ASP A 1011 -18.83 31.27 -25.14
N ALA A 1012 -19.25 32.43 -25.65
CA ALA A 1012 -18.41 33.62 -25.70
C ALA A 1012 -17.80 33.92 -24.31
N PRO A 1013 -16.46 34.03 -24.17
CA PRO A 1013 -15.80 34.22 -22.87
C PRO A 1013 -16.39 35.35 -22.02
N ILE A 1014 -16.22 35.27 -20.70
CA ILE A 1014 -16.69 36.29 -19.74
C ILE A 1014 -16.18 37.68 -20.15
N GLU A 1015 -14.94 37.77 -20.65
CA GLU A 1015 -14.33 38.98 -21.21
C GLU A 1015 -15.10 39.57 -22.39
N THR A 1016 -15.63 38.73 -23.29
CA THR A 1016 -16.41 39.16 -24.47
C THR A 1016 -17.76 39.75 -24.06
N LYS A 1017 -18.42 39.16 -23.06
CA LYS A 1017 -19.67 39.70 -22.49
C LYS A 1017 -19.42 41.03 -21.76
N LEU A 1018 -18.30 41.16 -21.04
CA LEU A 1018 -17.84 42.41 -20.42
C LEU A 1018 -17.55 43.50 -21.47
N MET A 1019 -16.93 43.17 -22.61
CA MET A 1019 -16.71 44.13 -23.70
C MET A 1019 -18.01 44.64 -24.33
N ALA A 1020 -19.02 43.77 -24.54
CA ALA A 1020 -20.31 44.18 -25.08
C ALA A 1020 -21.05 45.19 -24.18
N VAL A 1021 -20.93 45.06 -22.85
CA VAL A 1021 -21.46 46.03 -21.88
C VAL A 1021 -20.63 47.33 -21.90
N GLY A 1022 -19.30 47.23 -22.06
CA GLY A 1022 -18.42 48.38 -22.23
C GLY A 1022 -18.74 49.23 -23.47
N ASP A 1023 -19.00 48.60 -24.61
CA ASP A 1023 -19.35 49.30 -25.87
C ASP A 1023 -20.70 50.05 -25.78
N TYR A 1024 -21.65 49.54 -24.99
CA TYR A 1024 -22.91 50.24 -24.69
C TYR A 1024 -22.71 51.51 -23.86
N LEU A 1025 -21.66 51.56 -23.02
CA LEU A 1025 -21.26 52.75 -22.27
C LEU A 1025 -20.33 53.68 -23.08
N GLY A 1026 -19.68 53.17 -24.13
CA GLY A 1026 -18.71 53.92 -24.94
C GLY A 1026 -19.28 54.94 -25.92
N ARG A 1027 -20.60 54.94 -26.20
CA ARG A 1027 -21.21 55.73 -27.28
C ARG A 1027 -22.06 56.93 -26.83
N GLY A 1028 -21.39 57.91 -26.22
CA GLY A 1028 -21.80 59.32 -26.30
C GLY A 1028 -22.17 60.01 -24.97
N ASN A 1029 -21.69 61.24 -24.79
CA ASN A 1029 -21.83 62.06 -23.58
C ASN A 1029 -23.29 62.21 -23.09
N ARG A 1030 -23.68 61.40 -22.09
CA ARG A 1030 -24.83 61.64 -21.19
C ARG A 1030 -24.43 61.30 -19.76
N SER A 1031 -24.93 62.03 -18.78
CA SER A 1031 -24.68 61.70 -17.36
C SER A 1031 -25.51 60.49 -16.92
N PRO A 1032 -25.05 59.67 -15.96
CA PRO A 1032 -25.81 58.53 -15.44
C PRO A 1032 -27.21 58.90 -14.93
N GLU A 1033 -27.35 60.10 -14.35
CA GLU A 1033 -28.63 60.66 -13.87
C GLU A 1033 -29.67 60.90 -14.97
N THR A 1034 -29.24 60.99 -16.24
CA THR A 1034 -30.14 61.17 -17.39
C THR A 1034 -30.76 59.83 -17.79
N VAL A 1035 -29.96 58.77 -17.87
CA VAL A 1035 -30.42 57.40 -18.18
C VAL A 1035 -31.37 56.87 -17.10
N ALA A 1036 -31.08 57.18 -15.84
CA ALA A 1036 -31.94 56.83 -14.70
C ALA A 1036 -33.33 57.52 -14.73
N LYS A 1037 -33.52 58.59 -15.51
CA LYS A 1037 -34.81 59.29 -15.65
C LYS A 1037 -35.64 58.81 -16.83
N GLU A 1038 -35.03 58.43 -17.95
CA GLU A 1038 -35.77 57.88 -19.11
C GLU A 1038 -36.33 56.47 -18.84
N LEU A 1039 -35.78 55.75 -17.85
CA LEU A 1039 -36.31 54.45 -17.37
C LEU A 1039 -37.43 54.57 -16.31
N ALA A 1040 -37.81 55.78 -15.89
CA ALA A 1040 -38.64 56.02 -14.70
C ALA A 1040 -40.07 56.51 -15.00
N ILE A 1041 -40.84 55.75 -15.80
CA ILE A 1041 -42.30 55.89 -15.90
C ILE A 1041 -42.93 54.48 -15.79
N GLY A 1042 -43.61 54.12 -14.70
CA GLY A 1042 -43.86 54.94 -13.49
C GLY A 1042 -44.40 54.16 -12.29
N ASP A 1043 -44.75 54.93 -11.26
CA ASP A 1043 -45.59 54.61 -10.09
C ASP A 1043 -45.20 53.42 -9.18
N CYS A 1044 -44.16 53.64 -8.37
CA CYS A 1044 -44.37 53.76 -6.92
C CYS A 1044 -43.22 54.54 -6.22
N ALA A 1045 -43.52 55.09 -5.03
CA ALA A 1045 -42.72 56.14 -4.39
C ALA A 1045 -41.50 55.63 -3.55
N PRO A 1046 -40.46 56.46 -3.33
CA PRO A 1046 -39.18 56.03 -2.73
C PRO A 1046 -39.06 56.30 -1.23
N ILE A 1047 -37.99 55.76 -0.62
CA ILE A 1047 -37.43 56.25 0.65
C ILE A 1047 -35.95 56.62 0.43
N ASN A 1048 -35.57 57.80 0.90
CA ASN A 1048 -34.24 58.39 0.68
C ASN A 1048 -33.12 57.70 1.48
N LEU A 1049 -31.93 57.66 0.87
CA LEU A 1049 -30.68 57.95 1.58
C LEU A 1049 -30.08 59.23 0.99
N SER A 1050 -29.74 60.16 1.86
CA SER A 1050 -29.23 61.50 1.52
C SER A 1050 -28.24 61.95 2.63
N PRO A 1051 -27.32 62.88 2.39
CA PRO A 1051 -25.92 62.46 2.27
C PRO A 1051 -24.95 63.31 3.12
N SER A 1052 -23.64 63.19 2.83
CA SER A 1052 -22.58 64.14 3.23
C SER A 1052 -22.15 64.06 4.73
N ARG A 1053 -20.98 64.56 5.15
CA ARG A 1053 -19.77 65.03 4.44
C ARG A 1053 -18.57 65.15 5.40
N ASP A 1054 -17.37 65.18 4.81
CA ASP A 1054 -16.14 65.85 5.24
C ASP A 1054 -15.51 65.54 6.62
N ALA A 1055 -14.21 65.83 6.73
CA ALA A 1055 -13.36 65.60 7.90
C ALA A 1055 -12.92 66.91 8.55
N LYS A 1056 -12.51 66.86 9.83
CA LYS A 1056 -11.75 67.83 10.66
C LYS A 1056 -11.88 67.45 12.16
N ASP A 1057 -11.02 67.78 13.12
CA ASP A 1057 -9.72 68.49 13.21
C ASP A 1057 -8.79 67.65 14.16
N GLU A 1058 -7.50 67.41 13.85
CA GLU A 1058 -6.26 68.04 14.39
C GLU A 1058 -5.68 67.52 15.74
N LEU A 1059 -4.40 67.84 15.98
CA LEU A 1059 -3.45 67.42 17.05
C LEU A 1059 -3.46 68.47 18.22
N PRO A 1060 -2.64 68.42 19.32
CA PRO A 1060 -1.46 67.62 19.72
C PRO A 1060 -1.68 66.89 21.09
N GLU A 1061 -0.77 66.58 22.05
CA GLU A 1061 0.64 66.82 22.46
C GLU A 1061 1.34 65.47 22.81
N ILE A 1062 2.66 65.25 22.86
CA ILE A 1062 3.90 65.99 23.25
C ILE A 1062 4.35 65.77 24.73
N LYS A 1063 5.40 64.91 24.86
CA LYS A 1063 6.52 64.90 25.85
C LYS A 1063 6.37 64.45 27.32
N GLN A 1064 7.50 63.85 27.77
CA GLN A 1064 8.06 63.80 29.14
C GLN A 1064 7.28 62.94 30.18
N GLU A 1065 7.91 62.26 31.15
CA GLU A 1065 9.33 62.23 31.56
C GLU A 1065 9.72 60.91 32.29
N ASN A 1066 11.03 60.62 32.35
CA ASN A 1066 11.81 59.88 33.38
C ASN A 1066 11.21 58.64 34.10
N ASN A 1067 11.93 57.54 34.32
CA ASN A 1067 13.27 57.52 34.93
C ASN A 1067 14.04 56.18 34.75
N SER A 1068 15.35 56.21 35.05
CA SER A 1068 16.29 55.15 35.53
C SER A 1068 15.86 53.66 35.51
N GLU A 1069 16.72 52.68 35.18
CA GLU A 1069 18.10 52.36 35.63
C GLU A 1069 18.77 51.41 34.60
N HIS A 1070 20.08 51.15 34.51
CA HIS A 1070 21.34 51.86 34.81
C HIS A 1070 22.45 51.12 34.00
N GLU A 1071 23.65 51.69 33.84
CA GLU A 1071 24.77 51.03 33.13
C GLU A 1071 25.56 50.00 33.97
N ALA A 1072 26.51 49.32 33.30
CA ALA A 1072 27.82 48.85 33.82
C ALA A 1072 28.06 47.34 34.10
N GLU A 1073 28.90 46.76 33.22
CA GLU A 1073 30.18 46.10 33.55
C GLU A 1073 30.34 44.61 33.96
N GLN A 1074 31.47 44.08 33.44
CA GLN A 1074 32.40 43.07 34.00
C GLN A 1074 31.99 41.59 34.24
N ARG A 1075 32.51 40.74 33.34
CA ARG A 1075 33.35 39.54 33.57
C ARG A 1075 33.00 38.53 34.70
N GLY A 1076 32.72 37.28 34.27
CA GLY A 1076 32.96 36.04 35.04
C GLY A 1076 31.80 35.05 34.91
N SER A 1077 31.88 33.93 34.20
CA SER A 1077 32.70 32.72 34.43
C SER A 1077 32.40 31.95 35.73
N THR A 1078 31.35 31.13 35.73
CA THR A 1078 31.27 29.78 36.37
C THR A 1078 29.88 29.15 36.17
N LEU A 1079 29.72 27.87 36.54
CA LEU A 1079 28.43 27.18 36.76
C LEU A 1079 27.52 26.95 35.54
N ILE A 1080 28.02 26.17 34.57
CA ILE A 1080 27.20 25.17 33.88
C ILE A 1080 27.75 23.79 34.26
N GLU A 1081 27.47 23.33 35.49
CA GLU A 1081 27.83 21.98 35.93
C GLU A 1081 26.86 21.41 37.00
N SER A 1082 25.56 21.71 36.88
CA SER A 1082 24.55 21.16 37.79
C SER A 1082 23.13 21.14 37.19
N LEU A 1083 22.80 20.10 36.42
CA LEU A 1083 21.41 19.58 36.23
C LEU A 1083 21.37 18.27 35.38
N ALA A 1084 22.26 17.31 35.69
CA ALA A 1084 22.34 16.04 34.95
C ALA A 1084 22.79 14.86 35.84
N LYS A 1085 22.12 14.66 37.00
CA LYS A 1085 22.23 13.46 37.86
C LYS A 1085 21.15 13.47 38.95
N ALA A 1086 20.01 12.86 38.69
CA ALA A 1086 18.91 12.71 39.66
C ALA A 1086 17.93 11.59 39.28
N GLU A 1087 18.40 10.35 39.13
CA GLU A 1087 17.55 9.14 39.26
C GLU A 1087 18.42 7.88 39.40
N MET A 1088 18.90 7.62 40.61
CA MET A 1088 19.45 6.31 40.99
C MET A 1088 19.46 6.15 42.52
N GLN A 1089 19.25 4.90 42.95
CA GLN A 1089 19.31 4.43 44.35
C GLN A 1089 18.28 5.00 45.33
N ASP A 1090 17.14 4.31 45.42
CA ASP A 1090 16.41 4.16 46.69
C ASP A 1090 16.41 2.67 47.09
N VAL A 1091 17.52 2.23 47.70
CA VAL A 1091 17.62 0.97 48.47
C VAL A 1091 18.46 1.28 49.70
N LYS A 1092 17.83 1.29 50.87
CA LYS A 1092 18.51 1.49 52.16
C LYS A 1092 18.76 0.15 52.86
N SER A 1093 20.02 0.01 53.32
CA SER A 1093 20.43 -0.70 54.54
C SER A 1093 19.71 -2.01 54.91
N GLU A 1094 20.39 -3.14 54.73
CA GLU A 1094 20.75 -4.01 55.86
C GLU A 1094 21.89 -4.98 55.47
N GLU A 1095 23.14 -4.59 55.76
CA GLU A 1095 24.30 -5.49 55.75
C GLU A 1095 24.92 -5.53 57.15
N MET A 1096 24.64 -6.59 57.91
CA MET A 1096 25.58 -7.13 58.89
C MET A 1096 25.16 -8.53 59.34
N LYS A 1097 25.79 -9.59 58.80
CA LYS A 1097 26.37 -10.72 59.57
C LYS A 1097 26.88 -11.90 58.70
N LEU A 1098 28.07 -12.35 59.07
CA LEU A 1098 28.62 -13.72 59.04
C LEU A 1098 28.93 -14.43 57.70
N GLU A 1099 30.26 -14.58 57.51
CA GLU A 1099 31.00 -15.85 57.31
C GLU A 1099 31.31 -16.36 55.87
N ASP A 1100 32.59 -16.78 55.77
CA ASP A 1100 33.40 -17.39 54.70
C ASP A 1100 33.45 -16.74 53.29
#